data_AF-A0A3P0X466-F1
#
_entry.id   AF-A0A3P0X466-F1
#
_cell.length_a   1.000
_cell.length_b   1.000
_cell.length_c   1.000
_cell.angle_alpha   90.00
_cell.angle_beta   90.00
_cell.angle_gamma   90.00
#
_symmetry.space_group_name_H-M   'P 1'
#
loop_
_entity.id
_entity.type
_entity.pdbx_description
1 polymer ?
#
loop_
_entity_poly.entity_id
_entity_poly.type
_entity_poly.pdbx_seq_one_letter_code
_entity_poly.pdbx_strand_id
1 'polypeptide(L)'
;MSRSRIRFFASCPMWRVAAISAIAFSTAGVALAQFDTASVLGFVRDTSGAVLANSTVSLVNTQTGQKVTVQTDAQGQFSFASVQVGSYQVDATANGFEETITDPFSVNVNARQRVDVQLKVGSQAQTVTVSGAASQLQSETSDSGTIVPTVGVRELPLNGRAYADLAALAPGVRRNSLENQSVTSRDASFNVNGERSEFNNFLLDGLDNNSYGTSNQGFSNQTIPPSPDAINQFQVETNNYSAEFGRASGAVINVSINSGTNSLHGRVWEYNRNTDFNAQGPFVAPTNAATGKQAQPTLVRNQFGGALGGPILKDKLFFFADFEGLRQSQGSYVISTVPTANQRAGIMVDSKGNPVALHDPVLGTSYANGQIPMAAWTPLAQLVVAALPAPNINAFTNNYATIANSSLEDNKGDGRLDYVFSNKTTIFGRYSQHYADIVDLNPIPGAAGGTSGYNGNIHVYNKDIAAGVTHAFSSNQILDARLGFTWTQGGKTPYLSGTANSLEVQAGIPGLPTDPTTVRALSSENITNFTGLGGQSSSPQFQNPFTINPKVNYSFLEGRHDIKVGFEWLSLNTEIDDFNPVYGSESYNGAFSQYQSATATACPTATTCGTADSGAKQDVYLADFLFGARSTYQLNNFVIQNQHQMMSMAYVQDDFKVSPALTINAGLRYEYGTAPVVDGNRLSNFSFTSPTTGTLIQASNGSAFNRALVHNPSLDFAPRFGLSYQVNPKTLIRSAYGLSFDQFNREGGENLLAYNGPAVVSTTVSSQTPEQAYKGTGTPEATCTDQNYANCFRTVAQGYPTGFASTANYSTATSEVRYVPKNIPTGYVQTWHFDVQREVASNTVLTVSYVGSHGVHLWVLADQNQSNFNAPGGTLGVDARRPITGFTTVEVSLPDGFLSYNGLQTKLEHRFANGLYLLNSFTWSHAEDNAAGHLDTPNGDNSRINIRNPLYDRGLSAYNQQLNETLSVVYDLPFGHQRMFGAHTSSLVNYLLGDWQLTAINSASSGQPINLNYTASNTQTVSSLLVYRPNVTGKVVAPSSAHVKTNTSVTGYFNTANVSAPTGVNPFGNAQRNSVYGPDYNDLDMGLHKAFSLWNENSKLDIRGEAFNILNHVNYNAPAYNVSSSSFGSITSALPPRQLQVAAKIIF
;
A
#
# COMPACT_ATOMS: atom_id res chain seq x y z
N MET A 1 4.15 36.83 3.73
CA MET A 1 3.10 37.38 2.84
C MET A 1 3.75 38.09 1.65
N SER A 2 3.42 37.72 0.42
CA SER A 2 3.64 38.52 -0.80
C SER A 2 2.63 38.09 -1.87
N ARG A 3 2.28 38.96 -2.81
CA ARG A 3 1.22 38.71 -3.81
C ARG A 3 1.78 38.04 -5.07
N SER A 4 1.60 36.73 -5.22
CA SER A 4 1.82 36.05 -6.50
C SER A 4 0.72 36.44 -7.51
N ARG A 5 1.12 36.77 -8.75
CA ARG A 5 0.18 36.99 -9.86
C ARG A 5 0.10 35.72 -10.69
N ILE A 6 -1.08 35.12 -10.78
CA ILE A 6 -1.33 34.05 -11.76
C ILE A 6 -1.15 34.63 -13.17
N ARG A 7 -0.20 34.08 -13.93
CA ARG A 7 -0.04 34.32 -15.36
C ARG A 7 -0.46 33.05 -16.10
N PHE A 8 -1.58 33.11 -16.82
CA PHE A 8 -1.93 32.08 -17.79
C PHE A 8 -0.87 32.05 -18.89
N PHE A 9 -0.24 30.89 -19.10
CA PHE A 9 0.56 30.63 -20.29
C PHE A 9 -0.36 30.23 -21.44
N ALA A 10 -0.18 30.86 -22.61
CA ALA A 10 -0.91 30.53 -23.82
C ALA A 10 0.06 30.53 -25.02
N SER A 11 0.32 29.35 -25.61
CA SER A 11 0.83 29.17 -26.99
C SER A 11 1.12 27.71 -27.37
N CYS A 12 0.11 26.82 -27.31
CA CYS A 12 0.12 25.57 -28.09
C CYS A 12 -1.33 25.17 -28.48
N PRO A 13 -1.59 24.53 -29.63
CA PRO A 13 -2.89 24.63 -30.30
C PRO A 13 -3.92 23.58 -29.82
N MET A 14 -4.50 23.79 -28.63
CA MET A 14 -5.67 23.04 -28.14
C MET A 14 -6.80 22.90 -29.19
N TRP A 15 -6.96 23.91 -30.06
CA TRP A 15 -7.97 23.92 -31.12
C TRP A 15 -7.77 22.80 -32.17
N ARG A 16 -6.55 22.30 -32.39
CA ARG A 16 -6.33 21.15 -33.30
C ARG A 16 -6.68 19.82 -32.66
N VAL A 17 -6.42 19.66 -31.36
CA VAL A 17 -6.85 18.47 -30.61
C VAL A 17 -8.38 18.45 -30.51
N ALA A 18 -8.99 19.56 -30.11
CA ALA A 18 -10.45 19.71 -30.04
C ALA A 18 -11.14 19.47 -31.39
N ALA A 19 -10.58 19.97 -32.49
CA ALA A 19 -11.13 19.74 -33.84
C ALA A 19 -10.99 18.28 -34.30
N ILE A 20 -9.87 17.61 -34.02
CA ILE A 20 -9.70 16.19 -34.37
C ILE A 20 -10.66 15.32 -33.55
N SER A 21 -10.82 15.59 -32.26
CA SER A 21 -11.85 14.94 -31.44
C SER A 21 -13.27 15.19 -31.98
N ALA A 22 -13.61 16.43 -32.31
CA ALA A 22 -14.94 16.77 -32.83
C ALA A 22 -15.24 16.13 -34.21
N ILE A 23 -14.23 15.95 -35.05
CA ILE A 23 -14.37 15.27 -36.35
C ILE A 23 -14.51 13.75 -36.15
N ALA A 24 -13.78 13.14 -35.21
CA ALA A 24 -14.00 11.74 -34.82
C ALA A 24 -15.41 11.52 -34.25
N PHE A 25 -15.91 12.44 -33.40
CA PHE A 25 -17.26 12.39 -32.82
C PHE A 25 -18.40 12.61 -33.84
N SER A 26 -18.13 13.07 -35.06
CA SER A 26 -19.17 13.38 -36.06
C SER A 26 -19.24 12.40 -37.24
N THR A 27 -18.40 11.36 -37.27
CA THR A 27 -18.42 10.30 -38.31
C THR A 27 -18.65 8.88 -37.77
N ALA A 28 -18.66 8.68 -36.46
CA ALA A 28 -19.14 7.43 -35.87
C ALA A 28 -20.68 7.40 -35.89
N GLY A 29 -21.27 6.37 -36.49
CA GLY A 29 -22.71 6.11 -36.38
C GLY A 29 -23.11 5.88 -34.92
N VAL A 30 -24.33 6.28 -34.55
CA VAL A 30 -24.78 6.43 -33.14
C VAL A 30 -24.54 5.17 -32.29
N ALA A 31 -23.43 5.18 -31.56
CA ALA A 31 -23.05 4.18 -30.57
C ALA A 31 -22.85 4.86 -29.22
N LEU A 32 -23.94 5.02 -28.47
CA LEU A 32 -23.94 5.53 -27.10
C LEU A 32 -23.93 4.31 -26.16
N ALA A 33 -22.84 4.12 -25.41
CA ALA A 33 -22.59 2.92 -24.60
C ALA A 33 -21.83 3.30 -23.31
N GLN A 34 -22.25 2.76 -22.15
CA GLN A 34 -22.34 3.39 -20.81
C GLN A 34 -23.11 2.37 -19.90
N PHE A 35 -22.92 1.88 -18.63
CA PHE A 35 -21.89 1.65 -17.54
C PHE A 35 -22.40 1.55 -16.04
N ASP A 36 -22.69 0.33 -15.56
CA ASP A 36 -22.64 -0.14 -14.13
C ASP A 36 -23.85 -0.05 -13.17
N THR A 37 -24.44 -1.19 -12.78
CA THR A 37 -25.60 -1.31 -11.87
C THR A 37 -25.85 -2.80 -11.51
N ALA A 38 -26.72 -3.07 -10.53
CA ALA A 38 -27.14 -4.42 -10.11
C ALA A 38 -28.31 -4.98 -10.94
N SER A 39 -28.79 -6.18 -10.61
CA SER A 39 -30.07 -6.73 -11.12
C SER A 39 -30.90 -7.43 -10.03
N VAL A 40 -32.22 -7.41 -10.19
CA VAL A 40 -33.18 -8.14 -9.33
C VAL A 40 -34.04 -9.01 -10.23
N LEU A 41 -34.03 -10.33 -10.02
CA LEU A 41 -34.68 -11.30 -10.93
C LEU A 41 -35.34 -12.44 -10.17
N GLY A 42 -36.25 -13.17 -10.80
CA GLY A 42 -36.87 -14.33 -10.17
C GLY A 42 -38.07 -14.88 -10.93
N PHE A 43 -38.80 -15.78 -10.29
CA PHE A 43 -40.01 -16.40 -10.83
C PHE A 43 -41.26 -16.01 -10.04
N VAL A 44 -42.36 -15.75 -10.73
CA VAL A 44 -43.72 -15.69 -10.14
C VAL A 44 -44.42 -17.03 -10.34
N ARG A 45 -44.90 -17.62 -9.24
CA ARG A 45 -45.55 -18.94 -9.21
C ARG A 45 -46.82 -18.93 -8.38
N ASP A 46 -47.68 -19.94 -8.54
CA ASP A 46 -48.78 -20.19 -7.62
C ASP A 46 -48.36 -21.06 -6.41
N THR A 47 -49.28 -21.32 -5.50
CA THR A 47 -49.08 -22.19 -4.32
C THR A 47 -48.89 -23.69 -4.67
N SER A 48 -49.12 -24.11 -5.92
CA SER A 48 -48.78 -25.46 -6.40
C SER A 48 -47.37 -25.55 -7.01
N GLY A 49 -46.74 -24.40 -7.27
CA GLY A 49 -45.43 -24.28 -7.91
C GLY A 49 -45.49 -24.07 -9.43
N ALA A 50 -46.69 -23.97 -10.01
CA ALA A 50 -46.90 -23.66 -11.42
C ALA A 50 -46.51 -22.20 -11.73
N VAL A 51 -46.07 -21.95 -12.96
CA VAL A 51 -45.54 -20.63 -13.38
C VAL A 51 -46.65 -19.69 -13.85
N LEU A 52 -46.57 -18.41 -13.46
CA LEU A 52 -47.59 -17.40 -13.76
C LEU A 52 -47.05 -16.36 -14.75
N ALA A 53 -47.33 -16.57 -16.04
CA ALA A 53 -46.95 -15.70 -17.16
C ALA A 53 -47.85 -14.47 -17.29
N ASN A 54 -47.30 -13.33 -17.76
CA ASN A 54 -47.97 -12.02 -17.79
C ASN A 54 -48.47 -11.55 -16.41
N SER A 55 -47.77 -11.94 -15.34
CA SER A 55 -47.90 -11.34 -14.01
C SER A 55 -47.20 -9.98 -14.03
N THR A 56 -47.86 -8.95 -13.52
CA THR A 56 -47.26 -7.62 -13.38
C THR A 56 -46.38 -7.60 -12.14
N VAL A 57 -45.09 -7.30 -12.32
CA VAL A 57 -44.11 -7.27 -11.22
C VAL A 57 -43.47 -5.89 -11.18
N SER A 58 -43.39 -5.31 -9.99
CA SER A 58 -42.81 -3.99 -9.76
C SER A 58 -41.76 -4.01 -8.68
N LEU A 59 -40.65 -3.33 -8.93
CA LEU A 59 -39.58 -3.09 -7.97
C LEU A 59 -39.70 -1.66 -7.46
N VAL A 60 -39.84 -1.50 -6.14
CA VAL A 60 -40.06 -0.20 -5.48
C VAL A 60 -38.89 0.09 -4.54
N ASN A 61 -38.18 1.20 -4.76
CA ASN A 61 -37.16 1.71 -3.85
C ASN A 61 -37.84 2.36 -2.63
N THR A 62 -37.56 1.85 -1.43
CA THR A 62 -38.26 2.24 -0.19
C THR A 62 -37.87 3.63 0.33
N GLN A 63 -36.74 4.19 -0.16
CA GLN A 63 -36.17 5.46 0.31
C GLN A 63 -36.45 6.65 -0.64
N THR A 64 -36.61 6.39 -1.94
CA THR A 64 -36.80 7.40 -2.99
C THR A 64 -38.15 7.29 -3.70
N GLY A 65 -38.97 6.30 -3.37
CA GLY A 65 -40.30 6.07 -3.95
C GLY A 65 -40.31 5.58 -5.40
N GLN A 66 -39.13 5.41 -6.02
CA GLN A 66 -39.02 5.03 -7.43
C GLN A 66 -39.58 3.63 -7.68
N LYS A 67 -40.48 3.52 -8.66
CA LYS A 67 -41.14 2.27 -9.07
C LYS A 67 -40.82 1.95 -10.53
N VAL A 68 -40.19 0.80 -10.76
CA VAL A 68 -39.99 0.20 -12.08
C VAL A 68 -40.93 -1.00 -12.19
N THR A 69 -41.57 -1.21 -13.34
CA THR A 69 -42.53 -2.30 -13.56
C THR A 69 -42.22 -3.07 -14.83
N VAL A 70 -42.29 -4.40 -14.75
CA VAL A 70 -42.11 -5.36 -15.84
C VAL A 70 -43.26 -6.38 -15.84
N GLN A 71 -43.27 -7.27 -16.83
CA GLN A 71 -44.20 -8.41 -16.91
C GLN A 71 -43.40 -9.70 -16.89
N THR A 72 -43.96 -10.78 -16.35
CA THR A 72 -43.32 -12.11 -16.46
C THR A 72 -43.48 -12.71 -17.86
N ASP A 73 -42.45 -13.43 -18.28
CA ASP A 73 -42.44 -14.17 -19.55
C ASP A 73 -43.31 -15.45 -19.53
N ALA A 74 -43.27 -16.21 -20.62
CA ALA A 74 -43.98 -17.49 -20.75
C ALA A 74 -43.46 -18.61 -19.83
N GLN A 75 -42.40 -18.38 -19.06
CA GLN A 75 -41.84 -19.27 -18.03
C GLN A 75 -42.10 -18.72 -16.62
N GLY A 76 -42.84 -17.60 -16.48
CA GLY A 76 -43.09 -16.93 -15.21
C GLY A 76 -41.88 -16.16 -14.68
N GLN A 77 -40.82 -15.98 -15.47
CA GLN A 77 -39.60 -15.29 -15.07
C GLN A 77 -39.75 -13.77 -15.26
N PHE A 78 -39.21 -12.99 -14.34
CA PHE A 78 -39.00 -11.54 -14.48
C PHE A 78 -37.55 -11.17 -14.20
N SER A 79 -37.14 -10.00 -14.70
CA SER A 79 -35.87 -9.37 -14.35
C SER A 79 -36.00 -7.85 -14.42
N PHE A 80 -35.49 -7.19 -13.39
CA PHE A 80 -35.13 -5.78 -13.38
C PHE A 80 -33.62 -5.72 -13.59
N ALA A 81 -33.20 -5.47 -14.83
CA ALA A 81 -31.83 -5.06 -15.07
C ALA A 81 -31.60 -3.64 -14.52
N SER A 82 -30.35 -3.30 -14.22
CA SER A 82 -29.89 -1.96 -13.89
C SER A 82 -30.54 -1.31 -12.65
N VAL A 83 -30.51 -2.03 -11.54
CA VAL A 83 -31.01 -1.56 -10.24
C VAL A 83 -29.88 -0.81 -9.50
N GLN A 84 -30.19 0.35 -8.93
CA GLN A 84 -29.26 1.12 -8.10
C GLN A 84 -29.10 0.49 -6.71
N VAL A 85 -28.02 0.81 -5.99
CA VAL A 85 -27.79 0.33 -4.61
C VAL A 85 -28.83 0.94 -3.67
N GLY A 86 -29.48 0.13 -2.83
CA GLY A 86 -30.46 0.62 -1.86
C GLY A 86 -31.39 -0.45 -1.30
N SER A 87 -32.41 -0.02 -0.57
CA SER A 87 -33.48 -0.89 -0.07
C SER A 87 -34.68 -0.92 -1.02
N TYR A 88 -35.15 -2.12 -1.33
CA TYR A 88 -36.21 -2.38 -2.30
C TYR A 88 -37.21 -3.41 -1.78
N GLN A 89 -38.43 -3.36 -2.32
CA GLN A 89 -39.44 -4.42 -2.19
C GLN A 89 -39.97 -4.78 -3.58
N VAL A 90 -40.38 -6.04 -3.76
CA VAL A 90 -41.09 -6.48 -4.98
C VAL A 90 -42.59 -6.55 -4.68
N ASP A 91 -43.39 -5.93 -5.54
CA ASP A 91 -44.85 -6.01 -5.60
C ASP A 91 -45.23 -6.82 -6.84
N ALA A 92 -46.05 -7.87 -6.69
CA ALA A 92 -46.46 -8.74 -7.79
C ALA A 92 -47.98 -9.00 -7.77
N THR A 93 -48.59 -8.90 -8.96
CA THR A 93 -50.02 -9.08 -9.17
C THR A 93 -50.32 -9.93 -10.41
N ALA A 94 -51.37 -10.75 -10.33
CA ALA A 94 -51.90 -11.53 -11.44
C ALA A 94 -53.43 -11.62 -11.38
N ASN A 95 -54.09 -11.89 -12.50
CA ASN A 95 -55.55 -11.97 -12.56
C ASN A 95 -56.07 -13.25 -11.88
N GLY A 96 -56.93 -13.10 -10.87
CA GLY A 96 -57.43 -14.20 -10.03
C GLY A 96 -56.55 -14.53 -8.82
N PHE A 97 -55.58 -13.68 -8.51
CA PHE A 97 -54.68 -13.83 -7.37
C PHE A 97 -54.73 -12.61 -6.44
N GLU A 98 -54.30 -12.81 -5.20
CA GLU A 98 -54.03 -11.78 -4.20
C GLU A 98 -52.77 -10.99 -4.57
N GLU A 99 -52.72 -9.70 -4.24
CA GLU A 99 -51.52 -8.88 -4.38
C GLU A 99 -50.46 -9.41 -3.39
N THR A 100 -49.22 -9.56 -3.84
CA THR A 100 -48.14 -10.06 -2.98
C THR A 100 -46.98 -9.09 -2.96
N ILE A 101 -46.58 -8.65 -1.78
CA ILE A 101 -45.47 -7.73 -1.55
C ILE A 101 -44.40 -8.45 -0.72
N THR A 102 -43.12 -8.34 -1.08
CA THR A 102 -42.03 -8.91 -0.27
C THR A 102 -41.70 -8.01 0.92
N ASP A 103 -41.12 -8.58 1.98
CA ASP A 103 -40.33 -7.79 2.92
C ASP A 103 -39.26 -6.96 2.17
N PRO A 104 -38.86 -5.79 2.67
CA PRO A 104 -37.76 -5.03 2.11
C PRO A 104 -36.41 -5.78 2.19
N PHE A 105 -35.66 -5.77 1.10
CA PHE A 105 -34.32 -6.34 0.99
C PHE A 105 -33.32 -5.30 0.45
N SER A 106 -32.03 -5.51 0.68
CA SER A 106 -30.96 -4.67 0.12
C SER A 106 -30.54 -5.19 -1.25
N VAL A 107 -30.37 -4.27 -2.21
CA VAL A 107 -29.71 -4.53 -3.49
C VAL A 107 -28.33 -3.89 -3.45
N ASN A 108 -27.32 -4.68 -3.83
CA ASN A 108 -25.90 -4.35 -3.72
C ASN A 108 -25.26 -4.18 -5.11
N VAL A 109 -24.17 -3.41 -5.23
CA VAL A 109 -23.34 -3.27 -6.46
C VAL A 109 -22.98 -4.66 -7.01
N ASN A 110 -23.07 -4.82 -8.33
CA ASN A 110 -22.86 -6.08 -9.06
C ASN A 110 -23.71 -7.29 -8.58
N ALA A 111 -24.68 -7.11 -7.68
CA ALA A 111 -25.49 -8.23 -7.20
C ALA A 111 -26.56 -8.64 -8.21
N ARG A 112 -26.64 -9.95 -8.46
CA ARG A 112 -27.76 -10.62 -9.14
C ARG A 112 -28.73 -11.15 -8.08
N GLN A 113 -29.53 -10.26 -7.47
CA GLN A 113 -30.37 -10.62 -6.32
C GLN A 113 -31.62 -11.40 -6.80
N ARG A 114 -31.66 -12.70 -6.49
CA ARG A 114 -32.85 -13.52 -6.77
C ARG A 114 -33.96 -13.29 -5.75
N VAL A 115 -35.18 -13.09 -6.23
CA VAL A 115 -36.40 -12.89 -5.43
C VAL A 115 -37.54 -13.66 -6.09
N ASP A 116 -37.83 -14.87 -5.59
CA ASP A 116 -38.94 -15.68 -6.11
C ASP A 116 -40.23 -15.35 -5.34
N VAL A 117 -41.34 -15.13 -6.06
CA VAL A 117 -42.62 -14.67 -5.49
C VAL A 117 -43.71 -15.71 -5.72
N GLN A 118 -44.46 -16.03 -4.66
CA GLN A 118 -45.54 -17.01 -4.71
C GLN A 118 -46.90 -16.34 -4.47
N LEU A 119 -47.75 -16.31 -5.49
CA LEU A 119 -49.09 -15.73 -5.45
C LEU A 119 -50.12 -16.75 -4.96
N LYS A 120 -51.08 -16.28 -4.17
CA LYS A 120 -52.22 -17.05 -3.65
C LYS A 120 -53.49 -16.71 -4.43
N VAL A 121 -54.28 -17.74 -4.79
CA VAL A 121 -55.54 -17.56 -5.52
C VAL A 121 -56.55 -16.82 -4.64
N GLY A 122 -57.12 -15.74 -5.16
CA GLY A 122 -58.01 -14.85 -4.42
C GLY A 122 -58.30 -13.55 -5.18
N SER A 123 -58.51 -12.44 -4.48
CA SER A 123 -58.83 -11.14 -5.09
C SER A 123 -57.72 -10.12 -4.86
N GLN A 124 -57.41 -9.32 -5.89
CA GLN A 124 -56.39 -8.26 -5.86
C GLN A 124 -56.67 -7.14 -4.84
N ALA A 125 -57.85 -7.13 -4.19
CA ALA A 125 -58.16 -6.24 -3.07
C ALA A 125 -57.62 -6.75 -1.71
N GLN A 126 -56.89 -7.87 -1.71
CA GLN A 126 -56.20 -8.42 -0.54
C GLN A 126 -54.70 -8.50 -0.84
N THR A 127 -53.90 -7.89 0.05
CA THR A 127 -52.44 -7.83 -0.02
C THR A 127 -51.84 -8.81 0.99
N VAL A 128 -50.84 -9.59 0.57
CA VAL A 128 -50.09 -10.53 1.41
C VAL A 128 -48.62 -10.12 1.45
N THR A 129 -48.06 -9.93 2.65
CA THR A 129 -46.61 -9.74 2.83
C THR A 129 -45.92 -11.09 2.92
N VAL A 130 -44.89 -11.33 2.09
CA VAL A 130 -44.09 -12.56 2.10
C VAL A 130 -42.67 -12.27 2.57
N SER A 131 -42.31 -12.87 3.70
CA SER A 131 -40.98 -12.82 4.29
C SER A 131 -40.04 -13.86 3.69
N GLY A 132 -38.75 -13.53 3.59
CA GLY A 132 -37.71 -14.44 3.08
C GLY A 132 -37.72 -14.73 1.57
N ALA A 133 -38.48 -13.97 0.77
CA ALA A 133 -38.53 -14.14 -0.69
C ALA A 133 -37.19 -13.88 -1.40
N ALA A 134 -36.35 -13.01 -0.84
CA ALA A 134 -35.00 -12.73 -1.34
C ALA A 134 -34.03 -13.86 -0.93
N SER A 135 -33.40 -14.50 -1.92
CA SER A 135 -32.53 -15.65 -1.68
C SER A 135 -31.24 -15.27 -0.94
N GLN A 136 -30.76 -16.19 -0.10
CA GLN A 136 -29.52 -16.03 0.66
C GLN A 136 -28.30 -16.62 -0.04
N LEU A 137 -28.51 -17.58 -0.96
CA LEU A 137 -27.46 -18.25 -1.73
C LEU A 137 -27.22 -17.54 -3.08
N GLN A 138 -25.97 -17.50 -3.54
CA GLN A 138 -25.58 -16.78 -4.76
C GLN A 138 -25.82 -17.61 -6.05
N SER A 139 -27.06 -18.07 -6.28
CA SER A 139 -27.39 -19.02 -7.36
C SER A 139 -27.25 -18.49 -8.80
N GLU A 140 -26.89 -17.22 -8.96
CA GLU A 140 -26.83 -16.50 -10.24
C GLU A 140 -25.41 -16.04 -10.61
N THR A 141 -24.41 -16.27 -9.74
CA THR A 141 -23.01 -15.93 -10.02
C THR A 141 -22.03 -16.92 -9.40
N SER A 142 -20.89 -17.10 -10.08
CA SER A 142 -19.69 -17.77 -9.58
C SER A 142 -18.67 -16.83 -8.92
N ASP A 143 -18.94 -15.53 -8.76
CA ASP A 143 -17.98 -14.58 -8.15
C ASP A 143 -17.64 -14.97 -6.69
N SER A 144 -16.37 -14.94 -6.29
CA SER A 144 -15.98 -15.13 -4.88
C SER A 144 -15.76 -13.78 -4.19
N GLY A 145 -16.45 -13.53 -3.08
CA GLY A 145 -16.33 -12.28 -2.35
C GLY A 145 -17.15 -12.17 -1.07
N THR A 146 -16.98 -11.02 -0.42
CA THR A 146 -17.67 -10.63 0.81
C THR A 146 -18.21 -9.21 0.68
N ILE A 147 -19.48 -9.03 1.03
CA ILE A 147 -20.13 -7.73 1.15
C ILE A 147 -20.18 -7.42 2.65
N VAL A 148 -19.62 -6.29 3.07
CA VAL A 148 -19.77 -5.84 4.45
C VAL A 148 -21.02 -4.95 4.51
N PRO A 149 -22.07 -5.36 5.23
CA PRO A 149 -23.31 -4.59 5.28
C PRO A 149 -23.07 -3.25 5.97
N THR A 150 -23.89 -2.25 5.66
CA THR A 150 -23.76 -0.87 6.15
C THR A 150 -23.69 -0.76 7.69
N VAL A 151 -24.29 -1.71 8.41
CA VAL A 151 -24.16 -1.84 9.88
C VAL A 151 -22.75 -2.30 10.31
N GLY A 152 -22.13 -3.24 9.61
CA GLY A 152 -20.74 -3.62 9.83
C GLY A 152 -19.79 -2.44 9.57
N VAL A 153 -20.02 -1.70 8.47
CA VAL A 153 -19.19 -0.54 8.09
C VAL A 153 -19.21 0.58 9.14
N ARG A 154 -20.35 0.81 9.82
CA ARG A 154 -20.56 1.97 10.71
C ARG A 154 -20.44 1.66 12.21
N GLU A 155 -20.56 0.39 12.59
CA GLU A 155 -20.62 -0.04 14.00
C GLU A 155 -19.45 -0.93 14.46
N LEU A 156 -18.69 -1.56 13.55
CA LEU A 156 -17.47 -2.29 13.96
C LEU A 156 -16.37 -1.31 14.44
N PRO A 157 -15.56 -1.70 15.46
CA PRO A 157 -14.48 -0.86 15.96
C PRO A 157 -13.37 -0.74 14.90
N LEU A 158 -13.13 0.47 14.39
CA LEU A 158 -12.12 0.74 13.35
C LEU A 158 -11.08 1.75 13.85
N ASN A 159 -9.81 1.35 13.85
CA ASN A 159 -8.71 2.14 14.41
C ASN A 159 -8.37 3.34 13.51
N GLY A 160 -8.94 4.51 13.82
CA GLY A 160 -8.84 5.70 12.96
C GLY A 160 -9.86 5.73 11.82
N ARG A 161 -10.89 4.85 11.87
CA ARG A 161 -12.03 4.82 10.92
C ARG A 161 -11.61 4.73 9.43
N ALA A 162 -10.47 4.11 9.15
CA ALA A 162 -10.15 3.68 7.79
C ALA A 162 -11.17 2.60 7.38
N TYR A 163 -11.97 2.84 6.34
CA TYR A 163 -12.97 1.86 5.91
C TYR A 163 -12.32 0.67 5.18
N ALA A 164 -11.16 0.89 4.54
CA ALA A 164 -10.46 -0.13 3.75
C ALA A 164 -10.02 -1.32 4.61
N ASP A 165 -9.76 -1.11 5.92
CA ASP A 165 -9.52 -2.15 6.92
C ASP A 165 -10.56 -3.28 6.91
N LEU A 166 -11.80 -2.97 6.51
CA LEU A 166 -12.88 -3.96 6.40
C LEU A 166 -12.62 -5.00 5.29
N ALA A 167 -11.62 -4.81 4.42
CA ALA A 167 -11.20 -5.82 3.45
C ALA A 167 -10.65 -7.08 4.13
N ALA A 168 -9.99 -6.93 5.29
CA ALA A 168 -9.48 -8.05 6.08
C ALA A 168 -10.60 -8.98 6.62
N LEU A 169 -11.87 -8.55 6.57
CA LEU A 169 -13.01 -9.40 6.94
C LEU A 169 -13.34 -10.46 5.88
N ALA A 170 -12.74 -10.39 4.68
CA ALA A 170 -12.94 -11.38 3.62
C ALA A 170 -11.90 -12.53 3.70
N PRO A 171 -12.30 -13.80 3.45
CA PRO A 171 -11.35 -14.91 3.39
C PRO A 171 -10.27 -14.68 2.31
N GLY A 172 -9.05 -15.16 2.58
CA GLY A 172 -7.90 -14.97 1.69
C GLY A 172 -7.23 -13.59 1.74
N VAL A 173 -7.79 -12.61 2.46
CA VAL A 173 -7.21 -11.27 2.61
C VAL A 173 -6.39 -11.18 3.90
N ARG A 174 -5.21 -10.55 3.83
CA ARG A 174 -4.41 -10.11 4.98
C ARG A 174 -3.99 -8.64 4.82
N ARG A 175 -3.92 -7.91 5.94
CA ARG A 175 -3.23 -6.61 5.98
C ARG A 175 -1.77 -6.75 5.58
N ASN A 176 -1.24 -5.70 4.98
CA ASN A 176 0.17 -5.64 4.62
C ASN A 176 1.04 -5.07 5.75
N SER A 177 2.32 -5.42 5.77
CA SER A 177 3.31 -4.85 6.71
C SER A 177 3.53 -3.34 6.56
N LEU A 178 3.08 -2.72 5.46
CA LEU A 178 3.12 -1.27 5.24
C LEU A 178 2.05 -0.49 6.02
N GLU A 179 1.03 -1.17 6.56
CA GLU A 179 -0.05 -0.57 7.36
C GLU A 179 0.31 -0.49 8.86
N ASN A 180 -0.25 0.50 9.55
CA ASN A 180 -0.21 0.66 11.02
C ASN A 180 1.19 0.70 11.69
N GLN A 181 2.25 1.00 10.94
CA GLN A 181 3.62 1.14 11.47
C GLN A 181 3.88 2.50 12.15
N SER A 182 3.35 3.58 11.58
CA SER A 182 3.68 4.97 11.92
C SER A 182 2.61 5.96 11.42
N VAL A 183 2.83 7.26 11.62
CA VAL A 183 2.09 8.33 10.92
C VAL A 183 2.23 8.28 9.38
N THR A 184 3.21 7.52 8.87
CA THR A 184 3.57 7.36 7.45
C THR A 184 3.28 5.94 6.94
N SER A 185 2.31 5.26 7.55
CA SER A 185 1.76 4.00 7.06
C SER A 185 1.11 4.16 5.67
N ARG A 186 1.13 3.13 4.83
CA ARG A 186 0.42 3.14 3.54
C ARG A 186 -0.95 2.48 3.66
N ASP A 187 -2.00 3.30 3.63
CA ASP A 187 -3.40 2.86 3.68
C ASP A 187 -3.79 1.96 2.49
N ALA A 188 -4.84 1.16 2.69
CA ALA A 188 -5.43 0.26 1.72
C ALA A 188 -4.44 -0.74 1.08
N SER A 189 -3.56 -1.33 1.88
CA SER A 189 -2.55 -2.29 1.41
C SER A 189 -2.85 -3.69 1.91
N PHE A 190 -3.37 -4.55 1.02
CA PHE A 190 -3.79 -5.92 1.36
C PHE A 190 -3.21 -6.95 0.40
N ASN A 191 -2.63 -8.04 0.91
CA ASN A 191 -2.31 -9.20 0.08
C ASN A 191 -3.52 -10.13 0.04
N VAL A 192 -3.95 -10.52 -1.16
CA VAL A 192 -5.18 -11.30 -1.37
C VAL A 192 -4.85 -12.58 -2.13
N ASN A 193 -5.20 -13.74 -1.57
CA ASN A 193 -4.93 -15.05 -2.19
C ASN A 193 -3.47 -15.21 -2.66
N GLY A 194 -2.52 -14.70 -1.86
CA GLY A 194 -1.08 -14.70 -2.11
C GLY A 194 -0.54 -13.51 -2.93
N GLU A 195 -1.40 -12.71 -3.56
CA GLU A 195 -0.99 -11.67 -4.51
C GLU A 195 -0.36 -10.42 -3.86
N ARG A 196 0.39 -9.65 -4.66
CA ARG A 196 1.01 -8.37 -4.25
C ARG A 196 -0.06 -7.35 -3.88
N SER A 197 0.23 -6.49 -2.90
CA SER A 197 -0.75 -5.51 -2.40
C SER A 197 -1.13 -4.42 -3.42
N GLU A 198 -0.30 -4.22 -4.45
CA GLU A 198 -0.53 -3.31 -5.58
C GLU A 198 -1.45 -3.88 -6.68
N PHE A 199 -1.73 -5.19 -6.70
CA PHE A 199 -2.57 -5.83 -7.73
C PHE A 199 -4.08 -5.74 -7.47
N ASN A 200 -4.50 -4.97 -6.46
CA ASN A 200 -5.91 -4.74 -6.12
C ASN A 200 -6.44 -3.50 -6.84
N ASN A 201 -7.66 -3.57 -7.39
CA ASN A 201 -8.31 -2.44 -8.06
C ASN A 201 -9.38 -1.81 -7.16
N PHE A 202 -9.19 -0.55 -6.79
CA PHE A 202 -10.11 0.27 -6.01
C PHE A 202 -11.09 1.03 -6.91
N LEU A 203 -12.39 0.91 -6.60
CA LEU A 203 -13.47 1.57 -7.33
C LEU A 203 -14.36 2.41 -6.40
N LEU A 204 -14.71 3.63 -6.82
CA LEU A 204 -15.59 4.54 -6.09
C LEU A 204 -16.75 5.03 -6.98
N ASP A 205 -17.96 4.58 -6.67
CA ASP A 205 -19.13 4.64 -7.56
C ASP A 205 -18.87 4.00 -8.94
N GLY A 206 -18.13 2.88 -8.95
CA GLY A 206 -17.81 2.08 -10.15
C GLY A 206 -16.71 2.66 -11.07
N LEU A 207 -16.26 3.89 -10.81
CA LEU A 207 -15.13 4.53 -11.46
C LEU A 207 -13.81 4.20 -10.77
N ASP A 208 -12.70 4.34 -11.50
CA ASP A 208 -11.35 4.14 -10.96
C ASP A 208 -11.06 5.07 -9.76
N ASN A 209 -10.48 4.51 -8.70
CA ASN A 209 -10.05 5.23 -7.50
C ASN A 209 -8.61 4.86 -7.10
N ASN A 210 -7.75 4.49 -8.05
CA ASN A 210 -6.41 3.94 -7.78
C ASN A 210 -5.31 5.01 -7.75
N SER A 211 -4.30 4.78 -6.90
CA SER A 211 -3.13 5.66 -6.72
C SER A 211 -1.98 5.28 -7.67
N TYR A 212 -1.89 5.96 -8.82
CA TYR A 212 -0.87 5.70 -9.87
C TYR A 212 0.49 6.37 -9.61
N GLY A 213 0.86 6.61 -8.35
CA GLY A 213 2.22 7.00 -7.99
C GLY A 213 3.18 5.81 -8.12
N THR A 214 4.23 5.94 -8.92
CA THR A 214 5.23 4.88 -9.20
C THR A 214 6.01 4.43 -7.97
N SER A 215 6.05 5.25 -6.91
CA SER A 215 6.66 4.94 -5.60
C SER A 215 5.66 5.12 -4.44
N ASN A 216 4.37 5.25 -4.77
CA ASN A 216 3.27 5.60 -3.87
C ASN A 216 3.61 6.68 -2.83
N GLN A 217 3.86 7.91 -3.31
CA GLN A 217 4.03 9.10 -2.44
C GLN A 217 2.70 9.73 -1.98
N GLY A 218 1.56 9.15 -2.37
CA GLY A 218 0.24 9.46 -1.78
C GLY A 218 -0.05 8.69 -0.48
N PHE A 219 0.83 7.78 -0.07
CA PHE A 219 0.69 6.95 1.14
C PHE A 219 -0.65 6.18 1.26
N SER A 220 -1.28 5.87 0.13
CA SER A 220 -2.43 4.95 0.04
C SER A 220 -2.50 4.33 -1.35
N ASN A 221 -3.06 3.11 -1.49
CA ASN A 221 -3.32 2.52 -2.81
C ASN A 221 -4.59 3.07 -3.47
N GLN A 222 -5.48 3.67 -2.68
CA GLN A 222 -6.65 4.42 -3.16
C GLN A 222 -6.37 5.93 -3.19
N THR A 223 -7.15 6.69 -3.95
CA THR A 223 -6.98 8.14 -4.10
C THR A 223 -7.97 8.94 -3.23
N ILE A 224 -9.24 8.54 -3.19
CA ILE A 224 -10.24 9.06 -2.25
C ILE A 224 -10.53 7.96 -1.22
N PRO A 225 -10.36 8.20 0.10
CA PRO A 225 -10.70 7.25 1.16
C PRO A 225 -11.94 7.72 1.96
N PRO A 226 -13.19 7.41 1.56
CA PRO A 226 -14.41 7.95 2.21
C PRO A 226 -14.48 7.76 3.73
N SER A 227 -15.35 8.52 4.40
CA SER A 227 -15.69 8.20 5.80
C SER A 227 -16.59 6.95 5.84
N PRO A 228 -16.51 6.07 6.86
CA PRO A 228 -17.41 4.93 6.98
C PRO A 228 -18.89 5.33 7.08
N ASP A 229 -19.15 6.59 7.43
CA ASP A 229 -20.49 7.16 7.49
C ASP A 229 -21.00 7.64 6.11
N ALA A 230 -20.11 8.03 5.18
CA ALA A 230 -20.42 8.34 3.79
C ALA A 230 -20.71 7.10 2.93
N ILE A 231 -20.19 5.94 3.31
CA ILE A 231 -20.35 4.69 2.55
C ILE A 231 -21.77 4.14 2.65
N ASN A 232 -22.36 3.83 1.49
CA ASN A 232 -23.61 3.08 1.35
C ASN A 232 -23.34 1.57 1.47
N GLN A 233 -22.40 1.08 0.65
CA GLN A 233 -21.94 -0.31 0.58
C GLN A 233 -20.42 -0.39 0.41
N PHE A 234 -19.82 -1.41 1.03
CA PHE A 234 -18.46 -1.87 0.80
C PHE A 234 -18.44 -3.35 0.39
N GLN A 235 -17.69 -3.70 -0.66
CA GLN A 235 -17.59 -5.06 -1.20
C GLN A 235 -16.16 -5.38 -1.64
N VAL A 236 -15.74 -6.62 -1.38
CA VAL A 236 -14.43 -7.15 -1.82
C VAL A 236 -14.64 -8.47 -2.57
N GLU A 237 -14.26 -8.49 -3.83
CA GLU A 237 -14.32 -9.65 -4.72
C GLU A 237 -12.89 -10.18 -4.91
N THR A 238 -12.60 -11.39 -4.42
CA THR A 238 -11.24 -11.93 -4.25
C THR A 238 -10.81 -12.96 -5.29
N ASN A 239 -11.76 -13.52 -6.07
CA ASN A 239 -11.47 -14.53 -7.09
C ASN A 239 -12.59 -14.59 -8.14
N ASN A 240 -12.24 -14.71 -9.43
CA ASN A 240 -13.14 -14.84 -10.58
C ASN A 240 -14.38 -13.91 -10.54
N TYR A 241 -14.14 -12.60 -10.55
CA TYR A 241 -15.19 -11.58 -10.72
C TYR A 241 -15.53 -11.35 -12.21
N SER A 242 -16.77 -10.94 -12.49
CA SER A 242 -17.29 -10.50 -13.81
C SER A 242 -16.26 -9.78 -14.71
N ALA A 243 -16.29 -10.05 -16.02
CA ALA A 243 -15.36 -9.50 -17.01
C ALA A 243 -15.37 -7.95 -17.14
N GLU A 244 -16.33 -7.28 -16.50
CA GLU A 244 -16.39 -5.81 -16.40
C GLU A 244 -15.26 -5.19 -15.57
N PHE A 245 -14.67 -5.98 -14.67
CA PHE A 245 -13.52 -5.60 -13.88
C PHE A 245 -12.22 -6.16 -14.48
N GLY A 246 -11.18 -5.33 -14.48
CA GLY A 246 -9.84 -5.68 -14.95
C GLY A 246 -8.81 -4.77 -14.30
N ARG A 247 -7.56 -4.78 -14.80
CA ARG A 247 -6.41 -4.16 -14.08
C ARG A 247 -6.33 -4.59 -12.60
N ALA A 248 -6.79 -5.80 -12.33
CA ALA A 248 -6.98 -6.38 -11.00
C ALA A 248 -6.53 -7.82 -11.12
N SER A 249 -5.46 -8.19 -10.43
CA SER A 249 -4.97 -9.57 -10.36
C SER A 249 -5.05 -10.15 -8.94
N GLY A 250 -5.12 -9.29 -7.93
CA GLY A 250 -5.68 -9.58 -6.61
C GLY A 250 -7.20 -9.33 -6.59
N ALA A 251 -7.68 -8.55 -5.62
CA ALA A 251 -9.09 -8.24 -5.45
C ALA A 251 -9.59 -7.05 -6.29
N VAL A 252 -10.91 -6.99 -6.49
CA VAL A 252 -11.65 -5.76 -6.76
C VAL A 252 -12.26 -5.28 -5.44
N ILE A 253 -12.01 -4.03 -5.08
CA ILE A 253 -12.49 -3.39 -3.85
C ILE A 253 -13.43 -2.26 -4.25
N ASN A 254 -14.74 -2.48 -4.04
CA ASN A 254 -15.80 -1.68 -4.64
C ASN A 254 -16.62 -0.95 -3.56
N VAL A 255 -16.77 0.37 -3.75
CA VAL A 255 -17.33 1.30 -2.77
C VAL A 255 -18.35 2.20 -3.44
N SER A 256 -19.44 2.50 -2.74
CA SER A 256 -20.41 3.52 -3.19
C SER A 256 -20.75 4.50 -2.08
N ILE A 257 -20.93 5.77 -2.46
CA ILE A 257 -21.35 6.84 -1.55
C ILE A 257 -22.88 6.81 -1.37
N ASN A 258 -23.37 7.25 -0.21
CA ASN A 258 -24.80 7.42 0.03
C ASN A 258 -25.41 8.39 -1.01
N SER A 259 -26.60 8.04 -1.53
CA SER A 259 -27.50 9.01 -2.15
C SER A 259 -28.31 9.75 -1.07
N GLY A 260 -28.92 10.87 -1.44
CA GLY A 260 -30.00 11.46 -0.64
C GLY A 260 -31.32 10.69 -0.78
N THR A 261 -32.27 10.93 0.12
CA THR A 261 -33.57 10.23 0.14
C THR A 261 -34.74 11.22 0.22
N ASN A 262 -35.99 10.74 0.25
CA ASN A 262 -37.17 11.60 0.38
C ASN A 262 -37.36 12.23 1.79
N SER A 263 -36.51 11.86 2.74
CA SER A 263 -36.45 12.42 4.09
C SER A 263 -35.10 13.10 4.32
N LEU A 264 -35.08 14.20 5.07
CA LEU A 264 -33.82 14.72 5.58
C LEU A 264 -33.35 13.79 6.71
N HIS A 265 -32.11 13.30 6.61
CA HIS A 265 -31.46 12.53 7.66
C HIS A 265 -29.99 12.92 7.76
N GLY A 266 -29.45 12.94 8.98
CA GLY A 266 -28.10 13.38 9.23
C GLY A 266 -27.46 12.73 10.45
N ARG A 267 -26.16 12.97 10.60
CA ARG A 267 -25.39 12.58 11.77
C ARG A 267 -24.16 13.45 11.96
N VAL A 268 -23.72 13.60 13.20
CA VAL A 268 -22.51 14.34 13.61
C VAL A 268 -21.78 13.51 14.65
N TRP A 269 -20.45 13.44 14.58
CA TRP A 269 -19.63 12.62 15.47
C TRP A 269 -18.34 13.30 15.94
N GLU A 270 -17.85 12.84 17.09
CA GLU A 270 -16.50 13.08 17.63
C GLU A 270 -15.98 11.77 18.24
N TYR A 271 -14.70 11.46 18.01
CA TYR A 271 -13.99 10.30 18.55
C TYR A 271 -12.68 10.79 19.17
N ASN A 272 -12.54 10.68 20.49
CA ASN A 272 -11.34 11.03 21.22
C ASN A 272 -10.56 9.79 21.68
N ARG A 273 -9.25 9.79 21.44
CA ARG A 273 -8.29 8.80 21.97
C ARG A 273 -7.12 9.55 22.60
N ASN A 274 -6.71 9.14 23.80
CA ASN A 274 -5.65 9.78 24.56
C ASN A 274 -4.77 8.73 25.26
N THR A 275 -3.46 8.95 25.21
CA THR A 275 -2.38 8.29 25.97
C THR A 275 -2.77 7.87 27.38
N ASP A 276 -3.48 8.74 28.10
CA ASP A 276 -3.90 8.53 29.51
C ASP A 276 -4.74 7.27 29.72
N PHE A 277 -5.35 6.72 28.66
CA PHE A 277 -6.16 5.50 28.70
C PHE A 277 -5.44 4.26 28.12
N ASN A 278 -4.24 4.43 27.54
CA ASN A 278 -3.51 3.35 26.89
C ASN A 278 -2.72 2.51 27.91
N ALA A 279 -2.59 1.21 27.64
CA ALA A 279 -1.72 0.33 28.40
C ALA A 279 -0.24 0.55 28.05
N GLN A 280 0.67 0.17 28.96
CA GLN A 280 2.09 0.12 28.64
C GLN A 280 2.43 -1.10 27.77
N GLY A 281 3.43 -0.95 26.90
CA GLY A 281 3.95 -2.02 26.05
C GLY A 281 4.60 -3.17 26.84
N PRO A 282 4.94 -4.28 26.16
CA PRO A 282 5.57 -5.43 26.81
C PRO A 282 6.99 -5.14 27.32
N PHE A 283 7.68 -4.18 26.70
CA PHE A 283 9.01 -3.73 27.07
C PHE A 283 8.90 -2.47 27.92
N VAL A 284 9.77 -2.36 28.93
CA VAL A 284 9.76 -1.28 29.91
C VAL A 284 10.04 0.03 29.19
N ALA A 285 9.08 0.96 29.23
CA ALA A 285 9.25 2.30 28.70
C ALA A 285 10.52 2.95 29.32
N PRO A 286 11.56 3.21 28.52
CA PRO A 286 12.88 3.56 29.04
C PRO A 286 12.87 4.94 29.70
N THR A 287 13.70 5.09 30.73
CA THR A 287 13.78 6.33 31.51
C THR A 287 14.45 7.44 30.72
N ASN A 288 13.77 8.56 30.54
CA ASN A 288 14.38 9.80 30.08
C ASN A 288 15.38 10.28 31.15
N ALA A 289 16.67 10.18 30.83
CA ALA A 289 17.77 10.45 31.76
C ALA A 289 17.81 11.90 32.28
N ALA A 290 17.22 12.86 31.56
CA ALA A 290 17.16 14.26 31.99
C ALA A 290 16.00 14.55 32.97
N THR A 291 14.97 13.70 33.01
CA THR A 291 13.77 13.91 33.87
C THR A 291 13.55 12.83 34.92
N GLY A 292 14.25 11.69 34.81
CA GLY A 292 14.08 10.53 35.70
C GLY A 292 12.76 9.77 35.51
N LYS A 293 11.94 10.14 34.52
CA LYS A 293 10.63 9.52 34.25
C LYS A 293 10.69 8.57 33.06
N GLN A 294 9.85 7.53 33.06
CA GLN A 294 9.66 6.68 31.89
C GLN A 294 9.11 7.48 30.71
N ALA A 295 9.69 7.29 29.53
CA ALA A 295 9.26 7.91 28.29
C ALA A 295 8.09 7.13 27.68
N GLN A 296 6.86 7.40 28.15
CA GLN A 296 5.66 6.86 27.51
C GLN A 296 5.46 7.52 26.13
N PRO A 297 5.23 6.73 25.06
CA PRO A 297 4.84 7.26 23.76
C PRO A 297 3.50 7.99 23.84
N THR A 298 3.44 9.23 23.35
CA THR A 298 2.21 10.03 23.32
C THR A 298 1.32 9.58 22.17
N LEU A 299 0.01 9.49 22.38
CA LEU A 299 -0.98 9.41 21.31
C LEU A 299 -2.22 10.21 21.69
N VAL A 300 -2.40 11.37 21.06
CA VAL A 300 -3.62 12.19 21.18
C VAL A 300 -4.25 12.28 19.80
N ARG A 301 -5.53 11.87 19.70
CA ARG A 301 -6.29 11.83 18.45
C ARG A 301 -7.70 12.34 18.69
N ASN A 302 -8.16 13.26 17.85
CA ASN A 302 -9.57 13.65 17.72
C ASN A 302 -9.99 13.39 16.27
N GLN A 303 -11.17 12.81 16.05
CA GLN A 303 -11.68 12.50 14.73
C GLN A 303 -13.18 12.80 14.68
N PHE A 304 -13.50 13.96 14.13
CA PHE A 304 -14.82 14.57 14.15
C PHE A 304 -15.36 14.72 12.73
N GLY A 305 -16.68 14.78 12.61
CA GLY A 305 -17.30 14.91 11.29
C GLY A 305 -18.81 14.98 11.32
N GLY A 306 -19.39 15.03 10.14
CA GLY A 306 -20.83 14.99 9.95
C GLY A 306 -21.20 14.60 8.53
N ALA A 307 -22.37 13.98 8.38
CA ALA A 307 -22.94 13.58 7.10
C ALA A 307 -24.42 13.95 7.07
N LEU A 308 -24.90 14.46 5.93
CA LEU A 308 -26.27 14.93 5.74
C LEU A 308 -26.77 14.54 4.35
N GLY A 309 -28.00 14.05 4.26
CA GLY A 309 -28.64 13.78 2.96
C GLY A 309 -30.15 13.95 3.01
N GLY A 310 -30.76 14.15 1.85
CA GLY A 310 -32.20 14.36 1.72
C GLY A 310 -32.61 14.91 0.34
N PRO A 311 -33.85 15.43 0.21
CA PRO A 311 -34.37 15.92 -1.05
C PRO A 311 -34.14 17.42 -1.23
N ILE A 312 -33.69 17.83 -2.41
CA ILE A 312 -33.85 19.20 -2.93
C ILE A 312 -35.24 19.33 -3.59
N LEU A 313 -35.66 18.30 -4.33
CA LEU A 313 -37.01 18.15 -4.88
C LEU A 313 -37.45 16.71 -4.65
N LYS A 314 -38.54 16.50 -3.90
CA LYS A 314 -39.05 15.15 -3.61
C LYS A 314 -39.29 14.34 -4.88
N ASP A 315 -39.01 13.04 -4.77
CA ASP A 315 -39.13 12.04 -5.84
C ASP A 315 -38.27 12.32 -7.09
N LYS A 316 -37.39 13.34 -7.07
CA LYS A 316 -36.65 13.80 -8.27
C LYS A 316 -35.21 14.24 -8.07
N LEU A 317 -34.89 15.09 -7.10
CA LEU A 317 -33.53 15.62 -6.92
C LEU A 317 -33.12 15.48 -5.46
N PHE A 318 -32.05 14.73 -5.24
CA PHE A 318 -31.53 14.36 -3.94
C PHE A 318 -30.09 14.86 -3.78
N PHE A 319 -29.67 15.09 -2.53
CA PHE A 319 -28.30 15.44 -2.18
C PHE A 319 -27.78 14.58 -1.05
N PHE A 320 -26.47 14.35 -1.05
CA PHE A 320 -25.71 13.85 0.08
C PHE A 320 -24.39 14.63 0.19
N ALA A 321 -23.94 14.91 1.42
CA ALA A 321 -22.61 15.44 1.65
C ALA A 321 -22.08 15.00 3.02
N ASP A 322 -20.77 14.85 3.15
CA ASP A 322 -20.09 14.63 4.43
C ASP A 322 -18.78 15.41 4.57
N PHE A 323 -18.24 15.38 5.78
CA PHE A 323 -16.90 15.82 6.12
C PHE A 323 -16.38 15.01 7.31
N GLU A 324 -15.12 14.59 7.27
CA GLU A 324 -14.39 14.06 8.42
C GLU A 324 -13.01 14.73 8.54
N GLY A 325 -12.71 15.23 9.74
CA GLY A 325 -11.43 15.82 10.10
C GLY A 325 -10.77 15.00 11.21
N LEU A 326 -9.54 14.57 10.97
CA LEU A 326 -8.68 13.87 11.92
C LEU A 326 -7.53 14.79 12.34
N ARG A 327 -7.26 14.85 13.64
CA ARG A 327 -6.11 15.55 14.22
C ARG A 327 -5.37 14.63 15.17
N GLN A 328 -4.17 14.22 14.79
CA GLN A 328 -3.34 13.30 15.56
C GLN A 328 -1.97 13.90 15.87
N SER A 329 -1.54 13.74 17.12
CA SER A 329 -0.16 13.91 17.56
C SER A 329 0.32 12.59 18.16
N GLN A 330 1.43 12.07 17.64
CA GLN A 330 2.02 10.78 18.03
C GLN A 330 3.49 10.97 18.39
N GLY A 331 3.82 10.79 19.67
CA GLY A 331 5.18 10.83 20.18
C GLY A 331 5.78 9.43 20.22
N SER A 332 6.65 9.09 19.28
CA SER A 332 7.38 7.82 19.28
C SER A 332 8.67 7.94 20.09
N TYR A 333 8.90 7.05 21.05
CA TYR A 333 10.21 6.95 21.70
C TYR A 333 11.23 6.31 20.74
N VAL A 334 12.38 6.96 20.57
CA VAL A 334 13.43 6.52 19.66
C VAL A 334 14.80 6.67 20.33
N ILE A 335 15.69 5.72 20.05
CA ILE A 335 17.12 5.81 20.43
C ILE A 335 17.96 5.99 19.17
N SER A 336 18.99 6.82 19.28
CA SER A 336 19.96 7.13 18.24
C SER A 336 21.38 6.98 18.77
N THR A 337 22.34 6.85 17.87
CA THR A 337 23.78 6.90 18.18
C THR A 337 24.34 8.22 17.65
N VAL A 338 24.78 9.09 18.58
CA VAL A 338 25.44 10.38 18.29
C VAL A 338 26.85 10.39 18.89
N PRO A 339 27.74 11.33 18.52
CA PRO A 339 29.06 11.45 19.12
C PRO A 339 29.03 11.59 20.65
N THR A 340 29.80 10.75 21.34
CA THR A 340 29.96 10.74 22.80
C THR A 340 30.58 12.05 23.31
N ALA A 341 30.50 12.32 24.61
CA ALA A 341 31.14 13.50 25.20
C ALA A 341 32.66 13.56 24.95
N ASN A 342 33.33 12.39 24.89
CA ASN A 342 34.75 12.28 24.56
C ASN A 342 35.01 12.57 23.08
N GLN A 343 34.28 11.91 22.18
CA GLN A 343 34.36 12.13 20.73
C GLN A 343 34.11 13.61 20.36
N ARG A 344 33.16 14.27 21.03
CA ARG A 344 32.86 15.71 20.91
C ARG A 344 33.98 16.64 21.37
N ALA A 345 34.91 16.16 22.18
CA ALA A 345 36.13 16.86 22.59
C ALA A 345 37.37 16.38 21.80
N GLY A 346 37.18 15.54 20.77
CA GLY A 346 38.26 14.94 19.99
C GLY A 346 39.06 13.86 20.74
N ILE A 347 38.51 13.34 21.85
CA ILE A 347 39.09 12.26 22.64
C ILE A 347 38.50 10.94 22.14
N MET A 348 39.34 10.15 21.46
CA MET A 348 38.98 8.88 20.84
C MET A 348 39.53 7.72 21.69
N VAL A 349 38.62 6.89 22.19
CA VAL A 349 38.89 5.82 23.16
C VAL A 349 38.00 4.59 22.90
N ASP A 350 38.53 3.40 23.17
CA ASP A 350 37.78 2.14 23.08
C ASP A 350 36.69 2.05 24.17
N SER A 351 35.86 1.00 24.15
CA SER A 351 34.79 0.81 25.15
C SER A 351 35.26 0.67 26.60
N LYS A 352 36.58 0.60 26.84
CA LYS A 352 37.24 0.52 28.16
C LYS A 352 38.00 1.80 28.53
N GLY A 353 38.04 2.80 27.65
CA GLY A 353 38.74 4.07 27.87
C GLY A 353 40.21 4.09 27.40
N ASN A 354 40.68 3.09 26.66
CA ASN A 354 42.05 3.09 26.09
C ASN A 354 42.09 3.96 24.83
N PRO A 355 43.10 4.83 24.63
CA PRO A 355 43.21 5.66 23.43
C PRO A 355 43.21 4.87 22.12
N VAL A 356 42.42 5.33 21.14
CA VAL A 356 42.36 4.76 19.79
C VAL A 356 43.32 5.53 18.88
N ALA A 357 44.37 4.87 18.40
CA ALA A 357 45.31 5.48 17.46
C ALA A 357 44.63 5.70 16.08
N LEU A 358 44.73 6.92 15.56
CA LEU A 358 44.06 7.34 14.32
C LEU A 358 45.02 8.09 13.38
N HIS A 359 44.66 8.15 12.10
CA HIS A 359 45.42 8.83 11.05
C HIS A 359 44.52 9.87 10.36
N ASP A 360 45.07 11.05 10.07
CA ASP A 360 44.49 11.98 9.11
C ASP A 360 45.06 11.65 7.71
N PRO A 361 44.23 11.12 6.79
CA PRO A 361 44.68 10.79 5.44
C PRO A 361 44.94 12.03 4.58
N VAL A 362 44.30 13.17 4.88
CA VAL A 362 44.39 14.41 4.10
C VAL A 362 45.69 15.17 4.41
N LEU A 363 46.12 15.17 5.68
CA LEU A 363 47.33 15.87 6.13
C LEU A 363 48.49 14.92 6.49
N GLY A 364 48.32 13.61 6.36
CA GLY A 364 49.34 12.61 6.72
C GLY A 364 49.66 12.54 8.22
N THR A 365 48.89 13.20 9.08
CA THR A 365 49.18 13.33 10.51
C THR A 365 48.70 12.10 11.30
N SER A 366 49.37 11.75 12.40
CA SER A 366 49.00 10.57 13.22
C SER A 366 48.72 10.95 14.67
N TYR A 367 47.55 10.55 15.16
CA TYR A 367 47.06 10.79 16.52
C TYR A 367 47.16 9.51 17.35
N ALA A 368 48.40 9.06 17.58
CA ALA A 368 48.69 7.81 18.30
C ALA A 368 48.24 7.79 19.77
N ASN A 369 47.88 8.95 20.32
CA ASN A 369 47.33 9.13 21.67
C ASN A 369 45.80 9.33 21.69
N GLY A 370 45.10 9.12 20.56
CA GLY A 370 43.65 9.28 20.45
C GLY A 370 43.13 10.71 20.60
N GLN A 371 43.98 11.74 20.62
CA GLN A 371 43.54 13.13 20.70
C GLN A 371 43.61 13.80 19.34
N ILE A 372 42.47 13.99 18.68
CA ILE A 372 42.33 14.83 17.47
C ILE A 372 41.98 16.26 17.92
N PRO A 373 42.84 17.28 17.70
CA PRO A 373 42.49 18.66 18.00
C PRO A 373 41.35 19.15 17.08
N MET A 374 40.40 19.94 17.58
CA MET A 374 39.31 20.48 16.75
C MET A 374 39.80 21.30 15.54
N ALA A 375 41.00 21.88 15.62
CA ALA A 375 41.65 22.60 14.51
C ALA A 375 42.06 21.71 13.33
N ALA A 376 42.06 20.37 13.50
CA ALA A 376 42.25 19.40 12.43
C ALA A 376 40.92 18.86 11.85
N TRP A 377 39.78 19.26 12.43
CA TRP A 377 38.46 18.89 11.90
C TRP A 377 38.09 19.82 10.74
N THR A 378 37.37 19.31 9.74
CA THR A 378 36.79 20.15 8.69
C THR A 378 35.76 21.15 9.25
N PRO A 379 35.56 22.31 8.61
CA PRO A 379 34.52 23.26 9.02
C PRO A 379 33.12 22.65 9.07
N LEU A 380 32.80 21.71 8.15
CA LEU A 380 31.51 21.00 8.17
C LEU A 380 31.40 20.11 9.42
N ALA A 381 32.43 19.30 9.71
CA ALA A 381 32.42 18.44 10.89
C ALA A 381 32.26 19.24 12.20
N GLN A 382 32.93 20.38 12.32
CA GLN A 382 32.75 21.30 13.46
C GLN A 382 31.30 21.78 13.58
N LEU A 383 30.69 22.26 12.49
CA LEU A 383 29.31 22.76 12.47
C LEU A 383 28.28 21.67 12.76
N VAL A 384 28.44 20.49 12.16
CA VAL A 384 27.53 19.34 12.36
C VAL A 384 27.61 18.83 13.80
N VAL A 385 28.82 18.59 14.34
CA VAL A 385 28.98 18.12 15.72
C VAL A 385 28.47 19.16 16.74
N ALA A 386 28.61 20.46 16.45
CA ALA A 386 28.02 21.52 17.26
C ALA A 386 26.48 21.59 17.18
N ALA A 387 25.89 21.27 16.04
CA ALA A 387 24.44 21.25 15.82
C ALA A 387 23.72 20.00 16.38
N LEU A 388 24.44 18.88 16.52
CA LEU A 388 23.88 17.64 17.10
C LEU A 388 23.59 17.78 18.61
N PRO A 389 22.55 17.10 19.15
CA PRO A 389 22.30 17.04 20.58
C PRO A 389 23.39 16.26 21.34
N ALA A 390 23.68 16.66 22.57
CA ALA A 390 24.55 15.90 23.45
C ALA A 390 23.94 14.52 23.80
N PRO A 391 24.73 13.45 23.94
CA PRO A 391 24.24 12.16 24.41
C PRO A 391 23.65 12.31 25.82
N ASN A 392 22.55 11.62 26.08
CA ASN A 392 21.86 11.64 27.37
C ASN A 392 21.83 10.26 28.06
N ILE A 393 22.23 9.19 27.37
CA ILE A 393 22.51 7.88 27.94
C ILE A 393 24.04 7.67 27.92
N ASN A 394 24.61 7.19 29.03
CA ASN A 394 26.04 6.92 29.13
C ASN A 394 26.42 5.61 28.42
N ALA A 395 26.55 5.67 27.10
CA ALA A 395 26.94 4.56 26.22
C ALA A 395 27.69 5.06 24.97
N PHE A 396 28.35 4.15 24.25
CA PHE A 396 28.96 4.43 22.94
C PHE A 396 27.93 4.45 21.81
N THR A 397 27.12 3.39 21.73
CA THR A 397 25.99 3.23 20.81
C THR A 397 24.67 3.36 21.56
N ASN A 398 23.60 3.77 20.88
CA ASN A 398 22.26 3.94 21.45
C ASN A 398 22.27 4.89 22.67
N ASN A 399 22.98 6.02 22.51
CA ASN A 399 23.40 6.92 23.57
C ASN A 399 22.64 8.26 23.60
N TYR A 400 21.74 8.50 22.63
CA TYR A 400 20.79 9.60 22.65
C TYR A 400 19.36 9.06 22.53
N ALA A 401 18.53 9.42 23.50
CA ALA A 401 17.14 9.00 23.62
C ALA A 401 16.19 10.20 23.57
N THR A 402 15.12 10.09 22.80
CA THR A 402 14.11 11.16 22.65
C THR A 402 12.69 10.59 22.51
N ILE A 403 11.71 11.48 22.58
CA ILE A 403 10.37 11.24 22.01
C ILE A 403 10.25 12.16 20.80
N ALA A 404 10.23 11.58 19.60
CA ALA A 404 9.99 12.31 18.36
C ALA A 404 8.47 12.45 18.17
N ASN A 405 7.97 13.69 18.17
CA ASN A 405 6.54 13.98 17.99
C ASN A 405 6.22 14.21 16.52
N SER A 406 5.62 13.22 15.89
CA SER A 406 5.05 13.35 14.54
C SER A 406 3.57 13.74 14.61
N SER A 407 3.05 14.40 13.57
CA SER A 407 1.65 14.86 13.51
C SER A 407 1.00 14.55 12.16
N LEU A 408 -0.32 14.36 12.20
CA LEU A 408 -1.18 14.14 11.02
C LEU A 408 -2.42 15.04 11.15
N GLU A 409 -2.63 15.91 10.16
CA GLU A 409 -3.90 16.61 9.93
C GLU A 409 -4.53 16.09 8.64
N ASP A 410 -5.53 15.22 8.76
CA ASP A 410 -6.31 14.73 7.61
C ASP A 410 -7.70 15.38 7.59
N ASN A 411 -8.18 15.73 6.41
CA ASN A 411 -9.48 16.33 6.14
C ASN A 411 -10.03 15.76 4.83
N LYS A 412 -11.17 15.10 4.89
CA LYS A 412 -11.84 14.49 3.74
C LYS A 412 -13.33 14.82 3.73
N GLY A 413 -13.95 14.68 2.55
CA GLY A 413 -15.40 14.81 2.43
C GLY A 413 -15.88 14.66 0.99
N ASP A 414 -17.07 14.08 0.87
CA ASP A 414 -17.77 13.81 -0.38
C ASP A 414 -18.99 14.75 -0.52
N GLY A 415 -19.33 15.11 -1.76
CA GLY A 415 -20.55 15.86 -2.09
C GLY A 415 -21.18 15.30 -3.36
N ARG A 416 -22.42 14.81 -3.25
CA ARG A 416 -23.13 14.07 -4.30
C ARG A 416 -24.54 14.64 -4.55
N LEU A 417 -24.93 14.67 -5.83
CA LEU A 417 -26.28 14.98 -6.29
C LEU A 417 -26.80 13.85 -7.17
N ASP A 418 -28.06 13.44 -6.95
CA ASP A 418 -28.75 12.39 -7.71
C ASP A 418 -30.08 12.93 -8.25
N TYR A 419 -30.27 12.83 -9.57
CA TYR A 419 -31.42 13.38 -10.28
C TYR A 419 -32.16 12.33 -11.10
N VAL A 420 -33.41 12.06 -10.75
CA VAL A 420 -34.36 11.26 -11.53
C VAL A 420 -34.99 12.15 -12.60
N PHE A 421 -34.42 12.11 -13.80
CA PHE A 421 -34.97 12.80 -14.97
C PHE A 421 -36.30 12.16 -15.40
N SER A 422 -36.37 10.82 -15.41
CA SER A 422 -37.59 10.04 -15.64
C SER A 422 -37.53 8.66 -14.97
N ASN A 423 -38.62 7.90 -14.99
CA ASN A 423 -38.63 6.49 -14.58
C ASN A 423 -37.74 5.56 -15.45
N LYS A 424 -37.18 6.10 -16.54
CA LYS A 424 -36.19 5.46 -17.41
C LYS A 424 -34.82 6.11 -17.33
N THR A 425 -34.60 7.16 -16.54
CA THR A 425 -33.35 7.92 -16.59
C THR A 425 -33.01 8.59 -15.26
N THR A 426 -31.88 8.20 -14.69
CA THR A 426 -31.27 8.83 -13.51
C THR A 426 -29.89 9.38 -13.88
N ILE A 427 -29.47 10.46 -13.23
CA ILE A 427 -28.20 11.15 -13.47
C ILE A 427 -27.56 11.42 -12.11
N PHE A 428 -26.26 11.25 -11.95
CA PHE A 428 -25.56 11.65 -10.73
C PHE A 428 -24.31 12.49 -11.02
N GLY A 429 -23.88 13.25 -10.03
CA GLY A 429 -22.58 13.91 -9.98
C GLY A 429 -22.01 13.89 -8.57
N ARG A 430 -20.73 13.55 -8.42
CA ARG A 430 -19.97 13.55 -7.17
C ARG A 430 -18.71 14.40 -7.33
N TYR A 431 -18.42 15.22 -6.32
CA TYR A 431 -17.09 15.78 -6.06
C TYR A 431 -16.59 15.21 -4.74
N SER A 432 -15.35 14.77 -4.71
CA SER A 432 -14.70 14.24 -3.50
C SER A 432 -13.34 14.89 -3.32
N GLN A 433 -12.93 15.08 -2.07
CA GLN A 433 -11.63 15.63 -1.74
C GLN A 433 -11.03 14.98 -0.50
N HIS A 434 -9.71 14.88 -0.49
CA HIS A 434 -8.90 14.42 0.62
C HIS A 434 -7.63 15.29 0.71
N TYR A 435 -7.32 15.76 1.90
CA TYR A 435 -6.21 16.66 2.19
C TYR A 435 -5.55 16.16 3.48
N ALA A 436 -4.34 15.61 3.38
CA ALA A 436 -3.54 15.22 4.53
C ALA A 436 -2.17 15.93 4.52
N ASP A 437 -1.86 16.61 5.63
CA ASP A 437 -0.52 17.09 5.95
C ASP A 437 0.07 16.19 7.05
N ILE A 438 1.27 15.64 6.80
CA ILE A 438 1.99 14.76 7.75
C ILE A 438 3.37 15.35 8.04
N VAL A 439 3.70 15.46 9.32
CA VAL A 439 5.04 15.82 9.77
C VAL A 439 5.66 14.60 10.44
N ASP A 440 6.63 13.99 9.77
CA ASP A 440 7.33 12.75 10.14
C ASP A 440 8.72 13.12 10.70
N LEU A 441 8.80 13.38 12.01
CA LEU A 441 10.00 13.97 12.63
C LEU A 441 11.07 12.94 12.99
N ASN A 442 12.30 13.28 12.62
CA ASN A 442 13.51 12.59 13.01
C ASN A 442 13.80 12.66 14.52
N PRO A 443 14.40 11.64 15.15
CA PRO A 443 14.85 11.70 16.54
C PRO A 443 15.90 12.78 16.84
N ILE A 444 16.80 13.07 15.90
CA ILE A 444 17.84 14.09 16.01
C ILE A 444 17.23 15.42 15.54
N PRO A 445 17.06 16.43 16.43
CA PRO A 445 16.48 17.71 16.08
C PRO A 445 17.53 18.68 15.49
N GLY A 446 17.05 19.74 14.83
CA GLY A 446 17.89 20.85 14.37
C GLY A 446 18.56 20.63 13.01
N ALA A 447 19.58 21.43 12.69
CA ALA A 447 20.15 21.52 11.35
C ALA A 447 20.94 20.28 10.90
N ALA A 448 21.52 19.53 11.84
CA ALA A 448 22.13 18.22 11.57
C ALA A 448 21.12 17.06 11.61
N GLY A 449 19.84 17.36 11.91
CA GLY A 449 18.75 16.40 11.95
C GLY A 449 18.27 15.98 10.56
N GLY A 450 17.64 14.80 10.52
CA GLY A 450 17.36 14.06 9.29
C GLY A 450 18.14 12.75 9.24
N THR A 451 17.61 11.74 8.56
CA THR A 451 18.23 10.41 8.40
C THR A 451 17.44 9.61 7.36
N SER A 452 17.98 8.49 6.89
CA SER A 452 17.25 7.51 6.09
C SER A 452 16.06 6.92 6.87
N GLY A 453 14.83 7.09 6.37
CA GLY A 453 13.63 6.47 6.93
C GLY A 453 12.65 7.41 7.64
N TYR A 454 12.90 8.73 7.66
CA TYR A 454 11.95 9.74 8.13
C TYR A 454 11.72 10.78 7.03
N ASN A 455 10.47 10.89 6.58
CA ASN A 455 10.14 11.54 5.31
C ASN A 455 10.16 13.08 5.36
N GLY A 456 10.17 13.68 6.57
CA GLY A 456 10.09 15.13 6.75
C GLY A 456 8.64 15.62 6.72
N ASN A 457 8.32 16.58 5.85
CA ASN A 457 6.95 17.04 5.67
C ASN A 457 6.36 16.41 4.39
N ILE A 458 5.30 15.63 4.53
CA ILE A 458 4.52 15.02 3.44
C ILE A 458 3.22 15.80 3.27
N HIS A 459 2.77 15.94 2.02
CA HIS A 459 1.44 16.37 1.66
C HIS A 459 0.78 15.34 0.73
N VAL A 460 -0.53 15.13 0.92
CA VAL A 460 -1.38 14.30 0.05
C VAL A 460 -2.67 15.08 -0.22
N TYR A 461 -2.77 15.69 -1.40
CA TYR A 461 -3.95 16.46 -1.81
C TYR A 461 -4.62 15.79 -3.01
N ASN A 462 -5.73 15.09 -2.76
CA ASN A 462 -6.47 14.33 -3.75
C ASN A 462 -7.84 14.98 -4.03
N LYS A 463 -8.25 14.97 -5.29
CA LYS A 463 -9.56 15.45 -5.76
C LYS A 463 -10.10 14.52 -6.83
N ASP A 464 -11.39 14.20 -6.74
CA ASP A 464 -12.08 13.40 -7.73
C ASP A 464 -13.39 14.07 -8.17
N ILE A 465 -13.67 14.01 -9.46
CA ILE A 465 -14.94 14.44 -10.05
C ILE A 465 -15.50 13.27 -10.86
N ALA A 466 -16.64 12.77 -10.42
CA ALA A 466 -17.39 11.71 -11.09
C ALA A 466 -18.75 12.23 -11.55
N ALA A 467 -19.19 11.82 -12.74
CA ALA A 467 -20.55 12.04 -13.21
C ALA A 467 -21.06 10.83 -13.99
N GLY A 468 -22.37 10.59 -13.97
CA GLY A 468 -22.97 9.49 -14.70
C GLY A 468 -24.47 9.55 -14.97
N VAL A 469 -24.99 8.66 -15.83
CA VAL A 469 -26.40 8.67 -16.25
C VAL A 469 -26.94 7.30 -16.70
N THR A 470 -27.65 6.59 -15.81
CA THR A 470 -28.45 5.38 -16.09
C THR A 470 -29.62 5.72 -17.04
N HIS A 471 -29.78 4.99 -18.15
CA HIS A 471 -30.90 5.11 -19.09
C HIS A 471 -31.44 3.75 -19.58
N ALA A 472 -32.70 3.44 -19.26
CA ALA A 472 -33.38 2.21 -19.71
C ALA A 472 -34.19 2.45 -21.00
N PHE A 473 -33.69 1.93 -22.13
CA PHE A 473 -34.38 2.02 -23.42
C PHE A 473 -35.69 1.22 -23.42
N SER A 474 -35.64 0.00 -22.91
CA SER A 474 -36.77 -0.93 -22.74
C SER A 474 -36.74 -1.56 -21.34
N SER A 475 -37.63 -2.51 -21.07
CA SER A 475 -37.55 -3.38 -19.87
C SER A 475 -36.41 -4.42 -19.92
N ASN A 476 -35.67 -4.50 -21.03
CA ASN A 476 -34.62 -5.50 -21.26
C ASN A 476 -33.36 -4.95 -21.95
N GLN A 477 -33.17 -3.62 -22.01
CA GLN A 477 -32.02 -2.96 -22.66
C GLN A 477 -31.68 -1.66 -21.92
N ILE A 478 -30.49 -1.58 -21.32
CA ILE A 478 -30.12 -0.50 -20.39
C ILE A 478 -28.66 -0.04 -20.58
N LEU A 479 -28.44 1.21 -20.18
CA LEU A 479 -27.30 2.09 -20.38
C LEU A 479 -27.01 2.85 -19.05
N ASP A 480 -25.80 3.36 -18.78
CA ASP A 480 -25.40 4.12 -17.58
C ASP A 480 -24.07 4.89 -17.72
N ALA A 481 -24.00 6.17 -18.13
CA ALA A 481 -22.67 6.76 -18.40
C ALA A 481 -21.83 6.83 -17.14
N ARG A 482 -20.49 6.67 -17.20
CA ARG A 482 -19.60 7.28 -16.20
C ARG A 482 -18.37 7.93 -16.81
N LEU A 483 -17.96 9.03 -16.18
CA LEU A 483 -16.75 9.79 -16.47
C LEU A 483 -16.14 10.26 -15.14
N GLY A 484 -14.96 9.74 -14.83
CA GLY A 484 -14.12 10.17 -13.71
C GLY A 484 -12.95 11.06 -14.16
N PHE A 485 -12.59 12.03 -13.33
CA PHE A 485 -11.36 12.80 -13.39
C PHE A 485 -10.75 12.87 -12.00
N THR A 486 -9.56 12.31 -11.83
CA THR A 486 -8.90 12.26 -10.52
C THR A 486 -7.54 12.95 -10.57
N TRP A 487 -7.26 13.82 -9.60
CA TRP A 487 -5.98 14.51 -9.42
C TRP A 487 -5.39 14.14 -8.07
N THR A 488 -4.12 13.75 -8.06
CA THR A 488 -3.31 13.59 -6.85
C THR A 488 -2.15 14.58 -6.85
N GLN A 489 -1.85 15.14 -5.69
CA GLN A 489 -0.58 15.79 -5.39
C GLN A 489 0.00 15.12 -4.14
N GLY A 490 0.83 14.10 -4.34
CA GLY A 490 1.43 13.30 -3.27
C GLY A 490 2.95 13.46 -3.27
N GLY A 491 3.52 14.02 -2.21
CA GLY A 491 4.95 14.29 -2.17
C GLY A 491 5.49 14.68 -0.80
N LYS A 492 6.82 14.63 -0.67
CA LYS A 492 7.55 14.92 0.57
C LYS A 492 8.70 15.89 0.36
N THR A 493 9.06 16.56 1.45
CA THR A 493 10.13 17.56 1.50
C THR A 493 10.99 17.37 2.76
N PRO A 494 12.31 17.64 2.69
CA PRO A 494 13.16 17.59 3.88
C PRO A 494 12.63 18.48 5.01
N TYR A 495 12.76 18.02 6.25
CA TYR A 495 12.58 18.90 7.40
C TYR A 495 13.59 20.06 7.31
N LEU A 496 13.14 21.29 7.56
CA LEU A 496 13.91 22.54 7.37
C LEU A 496 14.37 22.83 5.91
N SER A 497 13.72 22.26 4.88
CA SER A 497 13.94 22.64 3.48
C SER A 497 13.73 24.15 3.24
N GLY A 498 14.52 24.75 2.35
CA GLY A 498 14.44 26.18 2.01
C GLY A 498 14.90 27.14 3.12
N THR A 499 15.46 26.65 4.22
CA THR A 499 16.01 27.51 5.29
C THR A 499 17.41 28.03 4.93
N ALA A 500 17.74 29.25 5.38
CA ALA A 500 19.00 29.92 5.08
C ALA A 500 20.24 29.37 5.83
N ASN A 501 20.11 28.21 6.49
CA ASN A 501 21.03 27.71 7.51
C ASN A 501 21.70 26.37 7.12
N SER A 502 21.94 26.13 5.82
CA SER A 502 22.76 24.99 5.37
C SER A 502 24.13 25.00 6.06
N LEU A 503 24.50 23.88 6.69
CA LEU A 503 25.78 23.73 7.38
C LEU A 503 26.93 23.62 6.38
N GLU A 504 26.67 23.12 5.18
CA GLU A 504 27.64 22.97 4.09
C GLU A 504 27.93 24.31 3.40
N VAL A 505 26.90 25.14 3.18
CA VAL A 505 27.08 26.52 2.69
C VAL A 505 27.87 27.35 3.71
N GLN A 506 27.63 27.16 5.01
CA GLN A 506 28.42 27.77 6.07
C GLN A 506 29.86 27.23 6.14
N ALA A 507 30.07 25.94 5.84
CA ALA A 507 31.39 25.32 5.73
C ALA A 507 32.13 25.66 4.41
N GLY A 508 31.45 26.30 3.45
CA GLY A 508 32.02 26.69 2.16
C GLY A 508 32.10 25.58 1.12
N ILE A 509 31.30 24.50 1.25
CA ILE A 509 31.36 23.34 0.34
C ILE A 509 30.92 23.72 -1.09
N PRO A 510 31.77 23.56 -2.11
CA PRO A 510 31.46 23.95 -3.48
C PRO A 510 30.62 22.89 -4.22
N GLY A 511 29.95 23.33 -5.30
CA GLY A 511 29.26 22.46 -6.25
C GLY A 511 27.86 21.99 -5.82
N LEU A 512 27.38 22.38 -4.65
CA LEU A 512 26.02 22.12 -4.19
C LEU A 512 24.97 22.85 -5.06
N PRO A 513 23.73 22.32 -5.17
CA PRO A 513 22.62 23.03 -5.78
C PRO A 513 22.26 24.33 -5.04
N THR A 514 21.75 25.30 -5.78
CA THR A 514 21.32 26.60 -5.24
C THR A 514 19.82 26.85 -5.38
N ASP A 515 19.04 25.87 -5.86
CA ASP A 515 17.59 26.02 -6.00
C ASP A 515 16.89 25.89 -4.63
N PRO A 516 16.11 26.89 -4.17
CA PRO A 516 15.45 26.88 -2.86
C PRO A 516 14.51 25.68 -2.62
N THR A 517 14.07 24.97 -3.66
CA THR A 517 13.27 23.73 -3.53
C THR A 517 14.10 22.52 -3.11
N THR A 518 15.41 22.51 -3.38
CA THR A 518 16.34 21.40 -3.08
C THR A 518 17.23 21.64 -1.87
N VAL A 519 17.55 22.92 -1.61
CA VAL A 519 18.38 23.40 -0.49
C VAL A 519 17.77 23.03 0.86
N ARG A 520 18.61 22.48 1.75
CA ARG A 520 18.25 21.98 3.08
C ARG A 520 19.33 22.32 4.11
N ALA A 521 19.13 21.93 5.36
CA ALA A 521 20.07 22.20 6.45
C ALA A 521 21.35 21.35 6.42
N LEU A 522 21.27 20.08 5.96
CA LEU A 522 22.39 19.17 5.76
C LEU A 522 22.04 18.05 4.75
N SER A 523 23.01 17.66 3.92
CA SER A 523 23.12 16.47 3.06
C SER A 523 22.94 15.15 3.86
N SER A 524 22.73 14.02 3.19
CA SER A 524 22.66 12.72 3.89
C SER A 524 24.07 12.24 4.25
N GLU A 525 24.48 12.42 5.51
CA GLU A 525 25.80 12.01 6.01
C GLU A 525 25.72 10.64 6.70
N ASN A 526 26.23 9.61 6.03
CA ASN A 526 26.09 8.20 6.42
C ASN A 526 27.36 7.69 7.11
N ILE A 527 27.54 8.06 8.37
CA ILE A 527 28.67 7.60 9.21
C ILE A 527 28.33 6.20 9.78
N THR A 528 29.16 5.20 9.47
CA THR A 528 28.92 3.81 9.90
C THR A 528 28.84 3.71 11.44
N ASN A 529 27.94 2.85 11.95
CA ASN A 529 27.57 2.70 13.38
C ASN A 529 26.95 3.92 14.07
N PHE A 530 26.79 5.07 13.42
CA PHE A 530 25.96 6.17 13.93
C PHE A 530 24.52 6.07 13.40
N THR A 531 23.62 6.87 13.97
CA THR A 531 22.39 7.23 13.26
C THR A 531 22.78 8.20 12.14
N GLY A 532 22.34 7.95 10.90
CA GLY A 532 22.64 8.84 9.78
C GLY A 532 22.12 10.26 10.02
N LEU A 533 22.79 11.25 9.45
CA LEU A 533 22.51 12.67 9.71
C LEU A 533 22.02 13.39 8.44
N GLY A 534 21.34 14.52 8.64
CA GLY A 534 20.85 15.38 7.56
C GLY A 534 19.74 14.78 6.69
N GLY A 535 19.16 15.61 5.82
CA GLY A 535 17.88 15.32 5.16
C GLY A 535 17.93 14.09 4.26
N GLN A 536 16.92 13.21 4.36
CA GLN A 536 16.79 11.98 3.57
C GLN A 536 17.16 12.20 2.10
N SER A 537 18.02 11.32 1.58
CA SER A 537 18.56 11.35 0.22
C SER A 537 17.45 11.42 -0.85
N SER A 538 16.41 10.60 -0.69
CA SER A 538 15.20 10.56 -1.54
C SER A 538 14.16 11.65 -1.22
N SER A 539 14.60 12.84 -0.79
CA SER A 539 13.73 14.00 -0.56
C SER A 539 14.39 15.26 -1.14
N PRO A 540 13.66 16.24 -1.70
CA PRO A 540 12.24 16.14 -2.08
C PRO A 540 11.99 15.00 -3.08
N GLN A 541 10.73 14.58 -3.14
CA GLN A 541 10.22 13.54 -4.04
C GLN A 541 8.71 13.76 -4.14
N PHE A 542 8.14 13.77 -5.34
CA PHE A 542 6.69 13.87 -5.53
C PHE A 542 6.20 13.18 -6.80
N GLN A 543 4.94 12.75 -6.78
CA GLN A 543 4.28 12.07 -7.87
C GLN A 543 2.84 12.60 -7.98
N ASN A 544 2.56 13.34 -9.05
CA ASN A 544 1.26 13.96 -9.28
C ASN A 544 0.55 13.31 -10.48
N PRO A 545 -0.08 12.13 -10.32
CA PRO A 545 -0.91 11.54 -11.37
C PRO A 545 -2.22 12.32 -11.55
N PHE A 546 -2.56 12.58 -12.81
CA PHE A 546 -3.87 13.02 -13.28
C PHE A 546 -4.47 11.95 -14.19
N THR A 547 -5.66 11.48 -13.84
CA THR A 547 -6.38 10.41 -14.54
C THR A 547 -7.62 10.93 -15.27
N ILE A 548 -7.99 10.24 -16.35
CA ILE A 548 -9.29 10.42 -17.01
C ILE A 548 -9.86 9.04 -17.31
N ASN A 549 -11.05 8.74 -16.76
CA ASN A 549 -11.67 7.41 -16.84
C ASN A 549 -13.16 7.49 -17.29
N PRO A 550 -13.44 7.56 -18.60
CA PRO A 550 -14.77 7.28 -19.14
C PRO A 550 -14.98 5.76 -19.24
N LYS A 551 -16.15 5.29 -18.80
CA LYS A 551 -16.46 3.85 -18.77
C LYS A 551 -17.86 3.54 -19.30
N VAL A 552 -18.01 2.32 -19.84
CA VAL A 552 -19.05 1.92 -20.80
C VAL A 552 -19.55 0.48 -20.55
N ASN A 553 -20.84 0.22 -20.28
CA ASN A 553 -21.50 -1.12 -20.24
C ASN A 553 -22.94 -1.09 -20.82
N TYR A 554 -23.19 -1.56 -22.04
CA TYR A 554 -24.55 -1.84 -22.49
C TYR A 554 -25.01 -3.23 -22.00
N SER A 555 -26.16 -3.29 -21.33
CA SER A 555 -26.74 -4.55 -20.82
C SER A 555 -28.07 -4.86 -21.47
N PHE A 556 -28.28 -6.11 -21.89
CA PHE A 556 -29.54 -6.56 -22.46
C PHE A 556 -29.87 -8.03 -22.14
N LEU A 557 -31.17 -8.33 -22.07
CA LEU A 557 -31.69 -9.67 -21.81
C LEU A 557 -32.31 -10.27 -23.09
N GLU A 558 -31.88 -11.47 -23.47
CA GLU A 558 -32.42 -12.21 -24.60
C GLU A 558 -32.70 -13.68 -24.22
N GLY A 559 -33.98 -13.99 -23.98
CA GLY A 559 -34.43 -15.32 -23.56
C GLY A 559 -33.87 -15.71 -22.19
N ARG A 560 -32.82 -16.54 -22.19
CA ARG A 560 -32.12 -17.02 -20.98
C ARG A 560 -30.73 -16.41 -20.78
N HIS A 561 -30.32 -15.51 -21.67
CA HIS A 561 -29.03 -14.83 -21.64
C HIS A 561 -29.20 -13.42 -21.06
N ASP A 562 -28.26 -13.04 -20.19
CA ASP A 562 -28.13 -11.71 -19.61
C ASP A 562 -26.74 -11.21 -20.01
N ILE A 563 -26.71 -10.41 -21.07
CA ILE A 563 -25.49 -10.06 -21.79
C ILE A 563 -25.11 -8.62 -21.48
N LYS A 564 -23.85 -8.43 -21.09
CA LYS A 564 -23.26 -7.15 -20.70
C LYS A 564 -21.98 -6.93 -21.50
N VAL A 565 -21.98 -5.92 -22.36
CA VAL A 565 -20.86 -5.57 -23.26
C VAL A 565 -20.33 -4.19 -22.88
N GLY A 566 -19.02 -4.05 -22.70
CA GLY A 566 -18.46 -2.79 -22.23
C GLY A 566 -17.09 -2.42 -22.75
N PHE A 567 -16.71 -1.19 -22.43
CA PHE A 567 -15.46 -0.52 -22.78
C PHE A 567 -14.99 0.36 -21.61
N GLU A 568 -13.69 0.52 -21.48
CA GLU A 568 -13.07 1.35 -20.45
C GLU A 568 -11.82 1.98 -21.06
N TRP A 569 -11.73 3.31 -20.96
CA TRP A 569 -10.50 4.02 -21.29
C TRP A 569 -9.92 4.60 -20.01
N LEU A 570 -8.59 4.63 -19.93
CA LEU A 570 -7.87 5.25 -18.84
C LEU A 570 -6.65 5.95 -19.41
N SER A 571 -6.57 7.26 -19.24
CA SER A 571 -5.33 8.02 -19.45
C SER A 571 -4.69 8.30 -18.11
N LEU A 572 -3.40 7.98 -18.00
CA LEU A 572 -2.56 8.32 -16.85
C LEU A 572 -1.51 9.33 -17.30
N ASN A 573 -1.44 10.46 -16.59
CA ASN A 573 -0.49 11.54 -16.86
C ASN A 573 0.17 11.91 -15.53
N THR A 574 1.41 11.46 -15.30
CA THR A 574 2.08 11.59 -14.01
C THR A 574 3.27 12.52 -14.14
N GLU A 575 3.24 13.64 -13.42
CA GLU A 575 4.41 14.47 -13.17
C GLU A 575 5.24 13.80 -12.05
N ILE A 576 6.53 13.56 -12.30
CA ILE A 576 7.42 12.76 -11.45
C ILE A 576 8.68 13.56 -11.10
N ASP A 577 8.96 13.66 -9.80
CA ASP A 577 10.26 13.95 -9.21
C ASP A 577 10.64 12.78 -8.27
N ASP A 578 11.52 11.91 -8.75
CA ASP A 578 11.99 10.72 -8.00
C ASP A 578 13.51 10.50 -8.11
N PHE A 579 14.20 11.46 -8.72
CA PHE A 579 15.56 11.30 -9.19
C PHE A 579 16.52 11.82 -8.12
N ASN A 580 17.15 10.92 -7.37
CA ASN A 580 17.82 11.27 -6.11
C ASN A 580 19.28 10.76 -6.07
N PRO A 581 20.15 11.29 -5.18
CA PRO A 581 19.93 12.40 -4.23
C PRO A 581 20.17 13.79 -4.85
N VAL A 582 19.17 14.69 -4.81
CA VAL A 582 19.26 16.01 -5.48
C VAL A 582 20.15 17.04 -4.79
N TYR A 583 20.55 16.83 -3.52
CA TYR A 583 21.38 17.78 -2.74
C TYR A 583 22.66 17.17 -2.17
N GLY A 584 22.97 15.93 -2.52
CA GLY A 584 24.14 15.21 -1.98
C GLY A 584 23.75 14.05 -1.07
N SER A 585 24.62 13.04 -1.04
CA SER A 585 24.63 11.95 -0.07
C SER A 585 26.05 11.41 0.02
N GLU A 586 26.59 11.32 1.23
CA GLU A 586 28.00 10.99 1.50
C GLU A 586 28.07 9.86 2.54
N SER A 587 29.13 9.04 2.47
CA SER A 587 29.31 7.89 3.39
C SER A 587 30.72 7.83 3.97
N TYR A 588 30.82 7.30 5.20
CA TYR A 588 32.07 7.18 5.95
C TYR A 588 32.11 5.78 6.60
N ASN A 589 33.09 4.96 6.19
CA ASN A 589 33.14 3.52 6.52
C ASN A 589 34.48 3.05 7.11
N GLY A 590 35.36 3.98 7.50
CA GLY A 590 36.62 3.69 8.18
C GLY A 590 37.74 3.22 7.26
N ALA A 591 37.65 3.55 5.97
CA ALA A 591 38.61 3.11 4.96
C ALA A 591 39.93 3.90 4.98
N PHE A 592 39.95 5.11 5.59
CA PHE A 592 41.09 6.03 5.48
C PHE A 592 41.76 6.34 6.83
N SER A 593 40.99 6.57 7.89
CA SER A 593 41.52 7.09 9.17
C SER A 593 42.13 6.05 10.12
N GLN A 594 42.23 4.79 9.67
CA GLN A 594 42.71 3.66 10.48
C GLN A 594 44.25 3.64 10.58
N TYR A 595 44.78 3.76 11.81
CA TYR A 595 46.22 3.70 12.05
C TYR A 595 46.73 2.25 12.11
N GLN A 596 47.71 1.91 11.25
CA GLN A 596 48.51 0.68 11.38
C GLN A 596 49.95 1.01 11.79
N SER A 597 50.52 0.22 12.69
CA SER A 597 51.97 0.23 12.96
C SER A 597 52.69 -0.70 11.98
N ALA A 598 53.81 -0.25 11.42
CA ALA A 598 54.67 -1.05 10.53
C ALA A 598 55.24 -2.33 11.17
N THR A 599 55.09 -2.52 12.49
CA THR A 599 55.48 -3.73 13.24
C THR A 599 54.32 -4.70 13.52
N ALA A 600 53.11 -4.42 13.06
CA ALA A 600 51.92 -5.25 13.32
C ALA A 600 51.82 -6.44 12.34
N THR A 601 52.46 -7.56 12.67
CA THR A 601 52.56 -8.78 11.83
C THR A 601 51.24 -9.56 11.63
N ALA A 602 50.08 -8.91 11.72
CA ALA A 602 48.76 -9.54 11.91
C ALA A 602 47.65 -9.04 10.97
N CYS A 603 47.98 -8.41 9.83
CA CYS A 603 46.98 -7.93 8.85
C CYS A 603 47.34 -8.28 7.39
N PRO A 604 46.82 -9.40 6.85
CA PRO A 604 47.01 -9.79 5.44
C PRO A 604 45.97 -9.21 4.46
N THR A 605 44.86 -8.62 4.94
CA THR A 605 43.73 -8.17 4.09
C THR A 605 43.07 -6.89 4.59
N ALA A 606 42.74 -5.98 3.67
CA ALA A 606 42.32 -4.61 3.93
C ALA A 606 40.83 -4.44 4.33
N THR A 607 40.35 -5.21 5.32
CA THR A 607 38.94 -5.13 5.77
C THR A 607 38.73 -5.12 7.29
N THR A 608 39.67 -5.61 8.12
CA THR A 608 39.53 -5.55 9.59
C THR A 608 40.88 -5.58 10.32
N CYS A 609 41.37 -4.42 10.77
CA CYS A 609 42.40 -4.38 11.81
C CYS A 609 41.81 -4.56 13.21
N GLY A 610 42.19 -5.64 13.89
CA GLY A 610 42.61 -5.63 15.31
C GLY A 610 41.60 -5.34 16.43
N THR A 611 40.54 -4.56 16.22
CA THR A 611 39.59 -4.19 17.29
C THR A 611 38.26 -4.92 17.11
N ALA A 612 38.03 -5.92 17.97
CA ALA A 612 36.69 -6.47 18.19
C ALA A 612 35.77 -5.47 18.92
N ASP A 613 36.38 -4.48 19.59
CA ASP A 613 35.74 -3.40 20.32
C ASP A 613 34.85 -2.50 19.43
N SER A 614 33.66 -2.15 19.92
CA SER A 614 32.71 -1.32 19.17
C SER A 614 33.05 0.17 19.17
N GLY A 615 33.62 0.70 20.27
CA GLY A 615 34.02 2.10 20.38
C GLY A 615 35.18 2.42 19.45
N ALA A 616 36.21 1.56 19.43
CA ALA A 616 37.34 1.75 18.53
C ALA A 616 36.99 1.69 17.03
N LYS A 617 35.94 0.96 16.64
CA LYS A 617 35.40 1.01 15.26
C LYS A 617 34.66 2.32 15.01
N GLN A 618 33.79 2.71 15.93
CA GLN A 618 33.00 3.94 15.86
C GLN A 618 33.88 5.19 15.76
N ASP A 619 35.02 5.22 16.48
CA ASP A 619 36.00 6.31 16.41
C ASP A 619 36.68 6.41 15.04
N VAL A 620 37.03 5.28 14.40
CA VAL A 620 37.59 5.27 13.05
C VAL A 620 36.57 5.77 12.01
N TYR A 621 35.31 5.37 12.15
CA TYR A 621 34.23 5.85 11.28
C TYR A 621 33.95 7.35 11.47
N LEU A 622 33.99 7.83 12.72
CA LEU A 622 33.84 9.26 13.00
C LEU A 622 35.05 10.06 12.53
N ALA A 623 36.28 9.53 12.64
CA ALA A 623 37.48 10.19 12.17
C ALA A 623 37.45 10.45 10.65
N ASP A 624 36.96 9.47 9.86
CA ASP A 624 36.71 9.68 8.43
C ASP A 624 35.80 10.90 8.18
N PHE A 625 34.74 11.07 8.97
CA PHE A 625 33.88 12.25 8.90
C PHE A 625 34.58 13.54 9.36
N LEU A 626 35.31 13.51 10.48
CA LEU A 626 36.01 14.68 11.02
C LEU A 626 37.04 15.25 10.04
N PHE A 627 37.81 14.40 9.36
CA PHE A 627 38.80 14.80 8.34
C PHE A 627 38.19 15.03 6.95
N GLY A 628 36.91 14.74 6.74
CA GLY A 628 36.24 14.85 5.44
C GLY A 628 36.70 13.79 4.42
N ALA A 629 37.07 12.61 4.92
CA ALA A 629 37.51 11.44 4.16
C ALA A 629 36.33 10.52 3.81
N ARG A 630 35.43 11.02 2.96
CA ARG A 630 34.26 10.28 2.47
C ARG A 630 34.64 9.11 1.56
N SER A 631 34.04 7.94 1.79
CA SER A 631 34.27 6.71 1.01
C SER A 631 33.40 6.61 -0.23
N THR A 632 32.19 7.18 -0.18
CA THR A 632 31.36 7.43 -1.36
C THR A 632 30.73 8.81 -1.30
N TYR A 633 30.46 9.39 -2.46
CA TYR A 633 29.62 10.59 -2.60
C TYR A 633 28.75 10.48 -3.84
N GLN A 634 27.55 11.04 -3.75
CA GLN A 634 26.49 10.93 -4.77
C GLN A 634 25.81 12.28 -4.98
N LEU A 635 25.44 12.61 -6.22
CA LEU A 635 24.56 13.73 -6.53
C LEU A 635 23.78 13.42 -7.82
N ASN A 636 22.51 13.82 -7.86
CA ASN A 636 21.68 13.81 -9.06
C ASN A 636 21.22 15.23 -9.44
N ASN A 637 20.85 15.44 -10.71
CA ASN A 637 20.23 16.69 -11.17
C ASN A 637 18.75 16.77 -10.79
N PHE A 638 18.31 17.91 -10.29
CA PHE A 638 16.88 18.19 -10.13
C PHE A 638 16.23 18.30 -11.52
N VAL A 639 15.29 17.39 -11.83
CA VAL A 639 14.58 17.33 -13.12
C VAL A 639 13.21 16.71 -12.91
N ILE A 640 12.17 17.37 -13.43
CA ILE A 640 10.80 16.86 -13.44
C ILE A 640 10.52 16.21 -14.80
N GLN A 641 9.90 15.04 -14.79
CA GLN A 641 9.50 14.29 -15.98
C GLN A 641 7.98 14.10 -16.03
N ASN A 642 7.34 14.37 -17.17
CA ASN A 642 5.95 14.01 -17.40
C ASN A 642 5.89 12.65 -18.10
N GLN A 643 5.32 11.65 -17.45
CA GLN A 643 5.10 10.31 -17.98
C GLN A 643 3.63 10.12 -18.37
N HIS A 644 3.40 9.54 -19.54
CA HIS A 644 2.07 9.32 -20.10
C HIS A 644 1.86 7.84 -20.43
N GLN A 645 0.72 7.30 -20.00
CA GLN A 645 0.25 5.96 -20.35
C GLN A 645 -1.23 6.05 -20.76
N MET A 646 -1.64 5.19 -21.69
CA MET A 646 -3.04 5.00 -22.08
C MET A 646 -3.37 3.52 -21.99
N MET A 647 -4.53 3.21 -21.42
CA MET A 647 -5.11 1.87 -21.42
C MET A 647 -6.46 1.92 -22.12
N SER A 648 -6.73 0.93 -22.96
CA SER A 648 -8.03 0.72 -23.61
C SER A 648 -8.45 -0.72 -23.37
N MET A 649 -9.63 -0.92 -22.79
CA MET A 649 -10.13 -2.23 -22.41
C MET A 649 -11.55 -2.40 -22.95
N ALA A 650 -11.90 -3.62 -23.33
CA ALA A 650 -13.25 -3.97 -23.78
C ALA A 650 -13.62 -5.37 -23.25
N TYR A 651 -14.90 -5.65 -23.06
CA TYR A 651 -15.34 -6.97 -22.62
C TYR A 651 -16.74 -7.33 -23.09
N VAL A 652 -17.03 -8.63 -23.05
CA VAL A 652 -18.38 -9.20 -23.06
C VAL A 652 -18.50 -10.20 -21.91
N GLN A 653 -19.65 -10.19 -21.25
CA GLN A 653 -20.09 -11.13 -20.23
C GLN A 653 -21.48 -11.64 -20.64
N ASP A 654 -21.73 -12.94 -20.53
CA ASP A 654 -23.05 -13.59 -20.68
C ASP A 654 -23.29 -14.50 -19.47
N ASP A 655 -24.32 -14.18 -18.70
CA ASP A 655 -24.74 -14.95 -17.54
C ASP A 655 -25.96 -15.80 -17.90
N PHE A 656 -25.68 -16.93 -18.54
CA PHE A 656 -26.65 -17.83 -19.17
C PHE A 656 -27.36 -18.74 -18.16
N LYS A 657 -28.68 -18.56 -18.01
CA LYS A 657 -29.53 -19.36 -17.13
C LYS A 657 -29.95 -20.68 -17.79
N VAL A 658 -29.04 -21.65 -17.85
CA VAL A 658 -29.27 -22.99 -18.42
C VAL A 658 -30.57 -23.64 -17.90
N SER A 659 -30.79 -23.55 -16.59
CA SER A 659 -32.03 -23.96 -15.92
C SER A 659 -32.25 -23.17 -14.63
N PRO A 660 -33.43 -23.23 -13.97
CA PRO A 660 -33.64 -22.58 -12.67
C PRO A 660 -32.60 -22.96 -11.59
N ALA A 661 -31.97 -24.13 -11.72
CA ALA A 661 -30.96 -24.65 -10.81
C ALA A 661 -29.52 -24.56 -11.36
N LEU A 662 -29.28 -24.04 -12.58
CA LEU A 662 -27.94 -23.95 -13.16
C LEU A 662 -27.77 -22.65 -13.95
N THR A 663 -26.83 -21.82 -13.52
CA THR A 663 -26.33 -20.64 -14.24
C THR A 663 -24.89 -20.90 -14.68
N ILE A 664 -24.53 -20.44 -15.87
CA ILE A 664 -23.15 -20.37 -16.37
C ILE A 664 -22.80 -18.88 -16.50
N ASN A 665 -21.64 -18.49 -15.99
CA ASN A 665 -21.12 -17.14 -16.06
C ASN A 665 -19.90 -17.15 -17.00
N ALA A 666 -20.05 -16.62 -18.23
CA ALA A 666 -19.02 -16.69 -19.26
C ALA A 666 -18.61 -15.29 -19.72
N GLY A 667 -17.32 -14.98 -19.61
CA GLY A 667 -16.79 -13.66 -19.92
C GLY A 667 -15.49 -13.69 -20.72
N LEU A 668 -15.29 -12.67 -21.54
CA LEU A 668 -14.02 -12.39 -22.20
C LEU A 668 -13.75 -10.88 -22.11
N ARG A 669 -12.67 -10.52 -21.42
CA ARG A 669 -12.10 -9.17 -21.45
C ARG A 669 -10.88 -9.15 -22.36
N TYR A 670 -10.65 -8.02 -23.02
CA TYR A 670 -9.43 -7.66 -23.71
C TYR A 670 -8.88 -6.38 -23.09
N GLU A 671 -7.59 -6.37 -22.76
CA GLU A 671 -6.89 -5.19 -22.27
C GLU A 671 -5.78 -4.76 -23.24
N TYR A 672 -5.46 -3.47 -23.24
CA TYR A 672 -4.37 -2.92 -24.04
C TYR A 672 -3.80 -1.69 -23.34
N GLY A 673 -2.75 -1.90 -22.54
CA GLY A 673 -1.90 -0.84 -22.02
C GLY A 673 -0.80 -0.47 -23.03
N THR A 674 -0.56 0.83 -23.22
CA THR A 674 0.67 1.29 -23.88
C THR A 674 1.85 1.16 -22.93
N ALA A 675 3.05 0.87 -23.44
CA ALA A 675 4.28 1.17 -22.70
C ALA A 675 4.35 2.69 -22.43
N PRO A 676 4.81 3.14 -21.25
CA PRO A 676 4.86 4.57 -20.94
C PRO A 676 5.78 5.37 -21.86
N VAL A 677 5.44 6.64 -22.10
CA VAL A 677 6.27 7.60 -22.84
C VAL A 677 6.50 8.87 -22.03
N VAL A 678 7.68 9.48 -22.14
CA VAL A 678 7.99 10.75 -21.46
C VAL A 678 8.05 11.91 -22.44
N ASP A 679 7.66 13.09 -21.95
CA ASP A 679 7.72 14.36 -22.68
C ASP A 679 9.09 14.63 -23.31
N GLY A 680 9.07 15.19 -24.53
CA GLY A 680 10.30 15.43 -25.31
C GLY A 680 11.08 14.17 -25.74
N ASN A 681 10.55 12.97 -25.48
CA ASN A 681 11.22 11.67 -25.68
C ASN A 681 12.50 11.51 -24.83
N ARG A 682 12.45 11.92 -23.57
CA ARG A 682 13.61 11.86 -22.63
C ARG A 682 13.92 10.47 -22.05
N LEU A 683 13.26 9.41 -22.53
CA LEU A 683 13.56 8.03 -22.13
C LEU A 683 14.86 7.54 -22.79
N SER A 684 15.61 6.73 -22.06
CA SER A 684 16.66 5.87 -22.61
C SER A 684 16.48 4.44 -22.09
N ASN A 685 16.94 3.45 -22.82
CA ASN A 685 16.91 2.03 -22.42
C ASN A 685 18.27 1.39 -22.70
N PHE A 686 18.64 0.38 -21.92
CA PHE A 686 19.85 -0.40 -22.16
C PHE A 686 19.68 -1.31 -23.38
N SER A 687 20.78 -1.51 -24.14
CA SER A 687 20.81 -2.41 -25.28
C SER A 687 22.16 -3.12 -25.38
N PHE A 688 22.15 -4.44 -25.49
CA PHE A 688 23.35 -5.25 -25.71
C PHE A 688 23.92 -5.01 -27.11
N THR A 689 25.22 -4.72 -27.19
CA THR A 689 25.99 -4.71 -28.44
C THR A 689 26.81 -5.99 -28.62
N SER A 690 27.14 -6.66 -27.53
CA SER A 690 27.66 -8.04 -27.46
C SER A 690 27.32 -8.66 -26.10
N PRO A 691 27.65 -9.95 -25.84
CA PRO A 691 27.48 -10.54 -24.50
C PRO A 691 28.26 -9.86 -23.36
N THR A 692 29.25 -9.01 -23.67
CA THR A 692 30.09 -8.30 -22.69
C THR A 692 30.14 -6.78 -22.91
N THR A 693 29.30 -6.23 -23.80
CA THR A 693 29.25 -4.79 -24.08
C THR A 693 27.82 -4.32 -24.33
N GLY A 694 27.49 -3.11 -23.91
CA GLY A 694 26.18 -2.49 -24.11
C GLY A 694 26.27 -1.04 -24.57
N THR A 695 25.10 -0.43 -24.76
CA THR A 695 24.91 0.99 -25.05
C THR A 695 23.56 1.44 -24.51
N LEU A 696 23.35 2.74 -24.36
CA LEU A 696 22.02 3.32 -24.19
C LEU A 696 21.43 3.67 -25.55
N ILE A 697 20.19 3.24 -25.81
CA ILE A 697 19.36 3.74 -26.91
C ILE A 697 18.43 4.83 -26.36
N GLN A 698 18.34 5.97 -27.06
CA GLN A 698 17.50 7.11 -26.67
C GLN A 698 16.16 7.08 -27.44
N ALA A 699 15.10 7.53 -26.80
CA ALA A 699 13.79 7.67 -27.44
C ALA A 699 13.78 8.80 -28.48
N SER A 700 12.91 8.67 -29.48
CA SER A 700 12.86 9.55 -30.64
C SER A 700 11.44 9.65 -31.21
N ASN A 701 11.20 10.70 -32.01
CA ASN A 701 9.94 10.85 -32.74
C ASN A 701 9.76 9.71 -33.76
N GLY A 702 8.52 9.24 -33.94
CA GLY A 702 8.20 8.16 -34.88
C GLY A 702 7.14 7.22 -34.32
N SER A 703 7.43 5.92 -34.35
CA SER A 703 6.53 4.87 -33.84
C SER A 703 6.36 4.94 -32.32
N ALA A 704 5.36 4.23 -31.77
CA ALA A 704 5.21 4.05 -30.33
C ALA A 704 6.48 3.43 -29.70
N PHE A 705 7.07 2.42 -30.35
CA PHE A 705 8.34 1.82 -29.93
C PHE A 705 9.49 2.83 -29.91
N ASN A 706 9.58 3.73 -30.89
CA ASN A 706 10.62 4.78 -30.89
C ASN A 706 10.51 5.70 -29.67
N ARG A 707 9.30 5.91 -29.14
CA ARG A 707 9.04 6.80 -27.99
C ARG A 707 9.12 6.11 -26.62
N ALA A 708 8.78 4.83 -26.55
CA ALA A 708 8.73 4.05 -25.31
C ALA A 708 9.95 3.11 -25.10
N LEU A 709 10.68 2.79 -26.16
CA LEU A 709 11.81 1.84 -26.21
C LEU A 709 11.46 0.39 -25.79
N VAL A 710 10.17 0.09 -25.70
CA VAL A 710 9.56 -1.21 -25.39
C VAL A 710 8.35 -1.38 -26.33
N HIS A 711 8.07 -2.61 -26.76
CA HIS A 711 6.88 -2.93 -27.55
C HIS A 711 5.67 -3.11 -26.63
N ASN A 712 4.53 -2.52 -27.00
CA ASN A 712 3.27 -2.75 -26.29
C ASN A 712 2.82 -4.21 -26.48
N PRO A 713 2.47 -4.94 -25.40
CA PRO A 713 1.63 -6.12 -25.48
C PRO A 713 0.29 -5.82 -26.17
N SER A 714 -0.32 -6.84 -26.78
CA SER A 714 -1.54 -6.68 -27.61
C SER A 714 -2.37 -7.97 -27.73
N LEU A 715 -2.13 -8.94 -26.84
CA LEU A 715 -2.78 -10.25 -26.85
C LEU A 715 -3.37 -10.56 -25.47
N ASP A 716 -3.69 -9.52 -24.70
CA ASP A 716 -4.06 -9.57 -23.29
C ASP A 716 -5.56 -9.91 -23.17
N PHE A 717 -5.91 -11.10 -23.66
CA PHE A 717 -7.24 -11.68 -23.59
C PHE A 717 -7.41 -12.43 -22.27
N ALA A 718 -8.31 -11.94 -21.43
CA ALA A 718 -8.62 -12.47 -20.12
C ALA A 718 -9.99 -13.19 -20.15
N PRO A 719 -10.02 -14.50 -20.50
CA PRO A 719 -11.23 -15.30 -20.42
C PRO A 719 -11.56 -15.60 -18.96
N ARG A 720 -12.86 -15.66 -18.65
CA ARG A 720 -13.41 -16.07 -17.35
C ARG A 720 -14.60 -17.00 -17.58
N PHE A 721 -14.66 -18.09 -16.85
CA PHE A 721 -15.72 -19.08 -16.97
C PHE A 721 -16.04 -19.69 -15.62
N GLY A 722 -17.30 -19.63 -15.21
CA GLY A 722 -17.78 -20.26 -13.99
C GLY A 722 -19.20 -20.80 -14.11
N LEU A 723 -19.61 -21.54 -13.09
CA LEU A 723 -20.94 -22.11 -12.96
C LEU A 723 -21.44 -22.02 -11.52
N SER A 724 -22.76 -21.89 -11.37
CA SER A 724 -23.47 -21.87 -10.10
C SER A 724 -24.63 -22.88 -10.16
N TYR A 725 -24.55 -23.96 -9.37
CA TYR A 725 -25.46 -25.11 -9.42
C TYR A 725 -26.20 -25.32 -8.08
N GLN A 726 -27.50 -25.05 -8.08
CA GLN A 726 -28.38 -25.16 -6.92
C GLN A 726 -28.86 -26.60 -6.73
N VAL A 727 -28.05 -27.40 -6.05
CA VAL A 727 -28.32 -28.82 -5.73
C VAL A 727 -29.69 -29.01 -5.05
N ASN A 728 -30.06 -28.10 -4.16
CA ASN A 728 -31.38 -27.97 -3.55
C ASN A 728 -31.56 -26.54 -3.02
N PRO A 729 -32.76 -26.11 -2.57
CA PRO A 729 -32.99 -24.73 -2.11
C PRO A 729 -32.02 -24.21 -1.03
N LYS A 730 -31.41 -25.10 -0.24
CA LYS A 730 -30.46 -24.78 0.84
C LYS A 730 -29.01 -25.20 0.54
N THR A 731 -28.67 -25.61 -0.67
CA THR A 731 -27.27 -25.97 -1.00
C THR A 731 -26.93 -25.63 -2.45
N LEU A 732 -25.84 -24.89 -2.61
CA LEU A 732 -25.28 -24.42 -3.86
C LEU A 732 -23.85 -24.95 -4.00
N ILE A 733 -23.46 -25.35 -5.20
CA ILE A 733 -22.06 -25.64 -5.57
C ILE A 733 -21.66 -24.63 -6.64
N ARG A 734 -20.48 -24.05 -6.50
CA ARG A 734 -19.94 -23.10 -7.48
C ARG A 734 -18.50 -23.47 -7.83
N SER A 735 -18.09 -23.17 -9.05
CA SER A 735 -16.70 -23.32 -9.47
C SER A 735 -16.42 -22.44 -10.66
N ALA A 736 -15.22 -21.90 -10.73
CA ALA A 736 -14.78 -21.07 -11.84
C ALA A 736 -13.28 -21.10 -12.08
N TYR A 737 -12.89 -20.65 -13.27
CA TYR A 737 -11.53 -20.33 -13.67
C TYR A 737 -11.54 -19.00 -14.43
N GLY A 738 -10.63 -18.10 -14.07
CA GLY A 738 -10.52 -16.79 -14.71
C GLY A 738 -9.08 -16.30 -14.74
N LEU A 739 -8.72 -15.67 -15.86
CA LEU A 739 -7.45 -14.96 -16.02
C LEU A 739 -7.65 -13.45 -15.76
N SER A 740 -6.62 -12.80 -15.26
CA SER A 740 -6.49 -11.36 -15.12
C SER A 740 -5.07 -10.91 -15.45
N PHE A 741 -4.93 -9.70 -15.99
CA PHE A 741 -3.64 -9.05 -16.24
C PHE A 741 -3.35 -7.94 -15.23
N ASP A 742 -2.06 -7.65 -15.04
CA ASP A 742 -1.60 -6.42 -14.42
C ASP A 742 -1.01 -5.48 -15.48
N GLN A 743 -1.61 -4.28 -15.61
CA GLN A 743 -1.23 -3.25 -16.57
C GLN A 743 -0.38 -2.12 -15.93
N PHE A 744 -0.07 -2.19 -14.62
CA PHE A 744 0.65 -1.14 -13.88
C PHE A 744 1.54 -1.72 -12.75
N ASN A 745 2.80 -2.03 -13.07
CA ASN A 745 3.78 -2.50 -12.09
C ASN A 745 4.43 -1.33 -11.34
N ARG A 746 4.31 -1.29 -10.00
CA ARG A 746 4.77 -0.18 -9.14
C ARG A 746 6.14 -0.49 -8.51
N GLU A 747 7.18 -0.59 -9.34
CA GLU A 747 8.54 -0.87 -8.88
C GLU A 747 9.38 0.40 -8.62
N GLY A 748 8.80 1.46 -8.04
CA GLY A 748 9.56 2.61 -7.55
C GLY A 748 10.19 3.47 -8.65
N GLY A 749 11.50 3.72 -8.53
CA GLY A 749 12.34 4.29 -9.60
C GLY A 749 13.06 3.21 -10.41
N GLU A 750 13.02 1.97 -9.95
CA GLU A 750 13.75 0.80 -10.44
C GLU A 750 13.26 0.28 -11.80
N ASN A 751 11.98 0.49 -12.15
CA ASN A 751 11.46 0.19 -13.49
C ASN A 751 11.30 1.41 -14.42
N LEU A 752 11.67 2.61 -13.96
CA LEU A 752 11.51 3.84 -14.75
C LEU A 752 12.67 4.06 -15.70
N LEU A 753 12.47 3.79 -16.99
CA LEU A 753 13.41 4.16 -18.07
C LEU A 753 13.74 5.67 -18.13
N ALA A 754 12.97 6.51 -17.43
CA ALA A 754 13.23 7.94 -17.24
C ALA A 754 14.44 8.24 -16.34
N TYR A 755 14.88 7.29 -15.50
CA TYR A 755 16.06 7.42 -14.63
C TYR A 755 17.39 7.37 -15.41
N ASN A 756 17.36 6.95 -16.68
CA ASN A 756 18.55 6.83 -17.50
C ASN A 756 19.05 8.18 -18.03
N GLY A 757 20.36 8.26 -18.24
CA GLY A 757 20.97 9.41 -18.92
C GLY A 757 20.57 9.53 -20.40
N PRO A 758 20.74 10.73 -20.99
CA PRO A 758 21.39 11.90 -20.41
C PRO A 758 20.44 12.86 -19.67
N ALA A 759 19.14 12.56 -19.58
CA ALA A 759 18.16 13.47 -18.97
C ALA A 759 18.24 13.50 -17.43
N VAL A 760 18.51 12.35 -16.82
CA VAL A 760 18.82 12.16 -15.39
C VAL A 760 20.30 11.82 -15.25
N VAL A 761 20.95 12.29 -14.18
CA VAL A 761 22.41 12.24 -14.00
C VAL A 761 22.76 11.89 -12.55
N SER A 762 22.28 10.73 -12.09
CA SER A 762 22.63 10.18 -10.76
C SER A 762 24.07 9.70 -10.78
N THR A 763 25.02 10.57 -10.44
CA THR A 763 26.46 10.25 -10.40
C THR A 763 26.86 9.78 -9.00
N THR A 764 27.31 8.54 -8.90
CA THR A 764 27.92 7.93 -7.70
C THR A 764 29.42 7.74 -7.92
N VAL A 765 30.23 8.16 -6.95
CA VAL A 765 31.68 7.91 -6.95
C VAL A 765 32.07 7.18 -5.66
N SER A 766 32.81 6.08 -5.81
CA SER A 766 33.49 5.39 -4.72
C SER A 766 34.95 5.85 -4.68
N SER A 767 35.33 6.56 -3.61
CA SER A 767 36.67 7.10 -3.40
C SER A 767 37.72 5.98 -3.40
N GLN A 768 38.76 6.12 -4.23
CA GLN A 768 39.85 5.15 -4.32
C GLN A 768 40.96 5.49 -3.30
N THR A 769 41.50 4.47 -2.62
CA THR A 769 42.76 4.57 -1.86
C THR A 769 43.93 4.02 -2.68
N PRO A 770 45.02 4.78 -2.82
CA PRO A 770 46.35 4.23 -3.07
C PRO A 770 46.74 3.25 -1.95
N GLU A 771 47.45 2.17 -2.30
CA GLU A 771 47.89 1.12 -1.35
C GLU A 771 49.00 1.58 -0.37
N GLN A 772 49.26 2.89 -0.28
CA GLN A 772 50.27 3.49 0.58
C GLN A 772 49.68 4.03 1.90
N ALA A 773 48.43 4.51 1.91
CA ALA A 773 47.69 4.93 3.11
C ALA A 773 47.89 4.00 4.33
N TYR A 774 47.70 2.69 4.11
CA TYR A 774 47.73 1.67 5.14
C TYR A 774 49.08 1.46 5.84
N LYS A 775 50.17 2.11 5.40
CA LYS A 775 51.53 1.82 5.88
C LYS A 775 52.04 2.81 6.95
N GLY A 776 51.21 3.77 7.37
CA GLY A 776 51.49 4.68 8.49
C GLY A 776 52.71 5.59 8.26
N THR A 777 53.05 5.88 7.00
CA THR A 777 54.31 6.50 6.57
C THR A 777 54.38 8.03 6.75
N GLY A 778 53.35 8.66 7.33
CA GLY A 778 53.29 10.12 7.50
C GLY A 778 53.11 10.90 6.19
N THR A 779 52.77 10.22 5.11
CA THR A 779 52.61 10.76 3.75
C THR A 779 51.13 11.10 3.50
N PRO A 780 50.77 12.36 3.20
CA PRO A 780 49.40 12.73 2.84
C PRO A 780 48.90 12.02 1.58
N GLU A 781 47.61 11.76 1.51
CA GLU A 781 46.99 11.15 0.34
C GLU A 781 46.90 12.08 -0.87
N ALA A 782 46.91 11.46 -2.06
CA ALA A 782 46.86 12.16 -3.34
C ALA A 782 45.44 12.68 -3.64
N THR A 783 45.09 13.80 -2.99
CA THR A 783 43.80 14.48 -3.21
C THR A 783 43.64 14.91 -4.68
N CYS A 784 42.39 14.94 -5.16
CA CYS A 784 42.08 15.33 -6.53
C CYS A 784 42.57 16.74 -6.86
N THR A 785 43.36 16.86 -7.92
CA THR A 785 43.59 18.13 -8.60
C THR A 785 42.44 18.42 -9.56
N ASP A 786 41.99 19.68 -9.56
CA ASP A 786 40.91 20.21 -10.40
C ASP A 786 39.57 19.44 -10.31
N GLN A 787 38.93 19.22 -11.46
CA GLN A 787 37.60 18.63 -11.60
C GLN A 787 37.64 17.11 -11.83
N ASN A 788 38.80 16.48 -11.73
CA ASN A 788 38.88 15.02 -11.79
C ASN A 788 38.20 14.41 -10.56
N TYR A 789 37.44 13.33 -10.77
CA TYR A 789 36.76 12.58 -9.73
C TYR A 789 36.87 11.05 -9.89
N ALA A 790 37.45 10.57 -11.01
CA ALA A 790 37.42 9.15 -11.37
C ALA A 790 38.64 8.35 -10.88
N ASN A 791 39.78 9.01 -10.63
CA ASN A 791 41.07 8.35 -10.36
C ASN A 791 41.85 9.00 -9.20
N CYS A 792 41.16 9.60 -8.23
CA CYS A 792 41.77 10.33 -7.12
C CYS A 792 40.83 10.39 -5.91
N PHE A 793 41.39 10.69 -4.73
CA PHE A 793 40.65 10.85 -3.49
C PHE A 793 40.07 12.27 -3.41
N ARG A 794 38.75 12.44 -3.27
CA ARG A 794 38.10 13.77 -3.23
C ARG A 794 37.46 14.03 -1.86
N THR A 795 38.06 14.92 -1.07
CA THR A 795 37.57 15.24 0.28
C THR A 795 36.26 16.02 0.26
N VAL A 796 35.53 16.03 1.39
CA VAL A 796 34.31 16.83 1.59
C VAL A 796 34.56 18.31 1.27
N ALA A 797 35.69 18.87 1.71
CA ALA A 797 36.04 20.28 1.50
C ALA A 797 36.26 20.65 0.02
N GLN A 798 36.55 19.67 -0.85
CA GLN A 798 36.60 19.87 -2.30
C GLN A 798 35.22 19.80 -2.98
N GLY A 799 34.18 19.46 -2.22
CA GLY A 799 32.77 19.43 -2.63
C GLY A 799 32.51 18.61 -3.89
N TYR A 800 31.48 19.00 -4.62
CA TYR A 800 31.08 18.37 -5.87
C TYR A 800 31.78 19.05 -7.06
N PRO A 801 32.31 18.29 -8.04
CA PRO A 801 32.90 18.88 -9.25
C PRO A 801 31.95 19.83 -9.99
N THR A 802 32.51 20.83 -10.67
CA THR A 802 31.73 21.78 -11.48
C THR A 802 31.03 21.05 -12.63
N GLY A 803 29.70 20.98 -12.58
CA GLY A 803 28.89 20.21 -13.53
C GLY A 803 28.87 18.70 -13.28
N PHE A 804 29.13 18.23 -12.05
CA PHE A 804 29.10 16.81 -11.69
C PHE A 804 27.75 16.11 -11.99
N ALA A 805 26.64 16.83 -11.86
CA ALA A 805 25.30 16.41 -12.28
C ALA A 805 24.85 17.03 -13.62
N SER A 806 25.80 17.44 -14.48
CA SER A 806 25.49 17.97 -15.82
C SER A 806 25.23 16.84 -16.81
N THR A 807 24.20 17.00 -17.65
CA THR A 807 23.86 16.06 -18.73
C THR A 807 25.00 15.82 -19.72
N ALA A 808 25.93 16.78 -19.84
CA ALA A 808 27.15 16.68 -20.64
C ALA A 808 28.25 15.79 -20.02
N ASN A 809 28.16 15.48 -18.72
CA ASN A 809 29.13 14.69 -17.96
C ASN A 809 28.57 13.32 -17.53
N TYR A 810 27.38 12.95 -18.01
CA TYR A 810 26.76 11.64 -17.72
C TYR A 810 27.68 10.48 -18.16
N SER A 811 27.83 9.47 -17.30
CA SER A 811 28.68 8.30 -17.56
C SER A 811 28.09 7.03 -16.95
N THR A 812 27.90 6.00 -17.77
CA THR A 812 27.45 4.66 -17.34
C THR A 812 28.44 3.95 -16.41
N ALA A 813 29.68 4.44 -16.31
CA ALA A 813 30.70 3.96 -15.38
C ALA A 813 30.62 4.59 -13.97
N THR A 814 29.73 5.57 -13.76
CA THR A 814 29.46 6.20 -12.45
C THR A 814 27.96 6.35 -12.15
N SER A 815 27.09 6.06 -13.11
CA SER A 815 25.64 6.03 -12.94
C SER A 815 25.12 4.63 -13.12
N GLU A 816 24.12 4.27 -12.31
CA GLU A 816 23.33 3.06 -12.51
C GLU A 816 22.43 3.22 -13.74
N VAL A 817 22.08 2.11 -14.38
CA VAL A 817 21.26 2.08 -15.60
C VAL A 817 20.04 1.20 -15.39
N ARG A 818 18.88 1.67 -15.88
CA ARG A 818 17.60 0.95 -15.92
C ARG A 818 17.46 0.21 -17.25
N TYR A 819 17.01 -1.03 -17.22
CA TYR A 819 16.77 -1.86 -18.40
C TYR A 819 15.36 -2.46 -18.34
N VAL A 820 14.62 -2.36 -19.43
CA VAL A 820 13.39 -3.14 -19.64
C VAL A 820 13.54 -3.88 -20.97
N PRO A 821 13.41 -5.22 -21.01
CA PRO A 821 13.46 -5.98 -22.26
C PRO A 821 12.48 -5.43 -23.28
N LYS A 822 12.95 -5.14 -24.50
CA LYS A 822 12.14 -4.56 -25.58
C LYS A 822 10.84 -5.36 -25.88
N ASN A 823 10.84 -6.65 -25.57
CA ASN A 823 9.72 -7.58 -25.71
C ASN A 823 9.42 -8.16 -24.32
N ILE A 824 8.86 -7.36 -23.41
CA ILE A 824 8.35 -7.85 -22.12
C ILE A 824 6.86 -8.18 -22.25
N PRO A 825 6.41 -9.38 -21.84
CA PRO A 825 4.98 -9.69 -21.76
C PRO A 825 4.33 -9.00 -20.55
N THR A 826 3.02 -8.81 -20.62
CA THR A 826 2.20 -8.41 -19.46
C THR A 826 2.20 -9.52 -18.41
N GLY A 827 2.37 -9.15 -17.13
CA GLY A 827 2.18 -10.08 -16.03
C GLY A 827 0.71 -10.46 -15.87
N TYR A 828 0.43 -11.72 -15.51
CA TYR A 828 -0.94 -12.20 -15.38
C TYR A 828 -1.11 -13.24 -14.27
N VAL A 829 -2.31 -13.31 -13.71
CA VAL A 829 -2.71 -14.29 -12.71
C VAL A 829 -3.83 -15.15 -13.25
N GLN A 830 -3.66 -16.47 -13.14
CA GLN A 830 -4.71 -17.46 -13.32
C GLN A 830 -5.34 -17.74 -11.95
N THR A 831 -6.65 -17.62 -11.84
CA THR A 831 -7.41 -17.84 -10.61
C THR A 831 -8.42 -18.95 -10.81
N TRP A 832 -8.63 -19.79 -9.79
CA TRP A 832 -9.69 -20.78 -9.77
C TRP A 832 -10.22 -21.03 -8.37
N HIS A 833 -11.46 -21.53 -8.29
CA HIS A 833 -12.03 -22.02 -7.03
C HIS A 833 -13.08 -23.12 -7.25
N PHE A 834 -13.36 -23.83 -6.17
CA PHE A 834 -14.53 -24.68 -6.01
C PHE A 834 -15.12 -24.43 -4.62
N ASP A 835 -16.39 -24.03 -4.53
CA ASP A 835 -17.07 -23.78 -3.26
C ASP A 835 -18.42 -24.48 -3.11
N VAL A 836 -18.79 -24.70 -1.86
CA VAL A 836 -20.11 -25.18 -1.45
C VAL A 836 -20.70 -24.19 -0.44
N GLN A 837 -21.80 -23.54 -0.82
CA GLN A 837 -22.60 -22.72 0.09
C GLN A 837 -23.79 -23.53 0.61
N ARG A 838 -24.06 -23.43 1.92
CA ARG A 838 -25.21 -24.07 2.56
C ARG A 838 -25.88 -23.13 3.55
N GLU A 839 -27.20 -22.99 3.44
CA GLU A 839 -28.01 -22.41 4.50
C GLU A 839 -28.08 -23.42 5.66
N VAL A 840 -27.43 -23.09 6.78
CA VAL A 840 -27.33 -23.99 7.95
C VAL A 840 -28.36 -23.66 9.04
N ALA A 841 -28.82 -22.41 9.06
CA ALA A 841 -29.96 -21.93 9.86
C ALA A 841 -30.54 -20.68 9.17
N SER A 842 -31.73 -20.24 9.59
CA SER A 842 -32.33 -19.00 9.04
C SER A 842 -31.37 -17.81 9.21
N ASN A 843 -31.11 -17.10 8.11
CA ASN A 843 -30.14 -16.01 8.00
C ASN A 843 -28.66 -16.41 8.16
N THR A 844 -28.34 -17.70 8.31
CA THR A 844 -26.97 -18.21 8.47
C THR A 844 -26.53 -19.07 7.28
N VAL A 845 -25.54 -18.59 6.54
CA VAL A 845 -24.90 -19.33 5.43
C VAL A 845 -23.48 -19.72 5.83
N LEU A 846 -23.13 -20.99 5.63
CA LEU A 846 -21.76 -21.49 5.66
C LEU A 846 -21.28 -21.70 4.21
N THR A 847 -20.12 -21.13 3.88
CA THR A 847 -19.39 -21.40 2.64
C THR A 847 -18.08 -22.11 2.97
N VAL A 848 -17.73 -23.14 2.20
CA VAL A 848 -16.42 -23.81 2.25
C VAL A 848 -15.85 -23.86 0.83
N SER A 849 -14.65 -23.33 0.65
CA SER A 849 -14.02 -23.14 -0.67
C SER A 849 -12.59 -23.69 -0.70
N TYR A 850 -12.22 -24.37 -1.77
CA TYR A 850 -10.82 -24.44 -2.21
C TYR A 850 -10.57 -23.32 -3.21
N VAL A 851 -9.47 -22.58 -3.04
CA VAL A 851 -9.07 -21.43 -3.86
C VAL A 851 -7.61 -21.59 -4.27
N GLY A 852 -7.30 -21.32 -5.54
CA GLY A 852 -5.95 -21.29 -6.05
C GLY A 852 -5.68 -20.08 -6.95
N SER A 853 -4.43 -19.61 -6.91
CA SER A 853 -3.91 -18.55 -7.78
C SER A 853 -2.54 -18.97 -8.32
N HIS A 854 -2.27 -18.66 -9.59
CA HIS A 854 -0.96 -18.84 -10.21
C HIS A 854 -0.58 -17.61 -11.04
N GLY A 855 0.31 -16.79 -10.49
CA GLY A 855 0.93 -15.65 -11.16
C GLY A 855 2.06 -16.10 -12.09
N VAL A 856 2.09 -15.53 -13.29
CA VAL A 856 3.01 -15.84 -14.39
C VAL A 856 3.48 -14.53 -15.03
N HIS A 857 4.76 -14.46 -15.39
CA HIS A 857 5.41 -13.24 -15.92
C HIS A 857 5.28 -12.02 -15.00
N LEU A 858 5.15 -12.23 -13.69
CA LEU A 858 5.15 -11.12 -12.73
C LEU A 858 6.52 -10.41 -12.81
N TRP A 859 6.54 -9.09 -12.76
CA TRP A 859 7.81 -8.37 -12.88
C TRP A 859 8.65 -8.57 -11.62
N VAL A 860 9.93 -8.87 -11.81
CA VAL A 860 10.93 -8.98 -10.75
C VAL A 860 12.19 -8.23 -11.18
N LEU A 861 12.87 -7.65 -10.21
CA LEU A 861 14.07 -6.88 -10.44
C LEU A 861 15.32 -7.78 -10.41
N ALA A 862 16.39 -7.39 -11.09
CA ALA A 862 17.69 -8.04 -11.00
C ALA A 862 18.84 -7.09 -11.41
N ASP A 863 20.09 -7.48 -11.14
CA ASP A 863 21.27 -6.83 -11.73
C ASP A 863 21.69 -7.57 -13.01
N GLN A 864 21.31 -7.03 -14.17
CA GLN A 864 21.69 -7.58 -15.48
C GLN A 864 23.21 -7.61 -15.68
N ASN A 865 23.96 -6.77 -14.96
CA ASN A 865 25.42 -6.74 -14.94
C ASN A 865 26.00 -7.36 -13.64
N GLN A 866 25.27 -8.31 -13.01
CA GLN A 866 25.70 -8.97 -11.78
C GLN A 866 27.11 -9.54 -11.93
N SER A 867 27.97 -9.15 -11.00
CA SER A 867 29.39 -9.44 -10.99
C SER A 867 29.70 -10.92 -10.77
N ASN A 868 30.92 -11.33 -11.13
CA ASN A 868 31.45 -12.63 -10.70
C ASN A 868 31.88 -12.53 -9.22
N PHE A 869 31.88 -13.63 -8.47
CA PHE A 869 32.59 -13.66 -7.19
C PHE A 869 34.11 -13.72 -7.42
N ASN A 870 34.92 -13.29 -6.45
CA ASN A 870 36.39 -13.38 -6.57
C ASN A 870 36.88 -14.84 -6.65
N ALA A 871 38.05 -15.07 -7.26
CA ALA A 871 38.80 -16.29 -6.99
C ALA A 871 39.29 -16.29 -5.52
N PRO A 872 39.56 -17.45 -4.88
CA PRO A 872 40.10 -17.49 -3.52
C PRO A 872 41.37 -16.64 -3.38
N GLY A 873 41.37 -15.69 -2.43
CA GLY A 873 42.44 -14.71 -2.23
C GLY A 873 42.35 -13.45 -3.10
N GLY A 874 41.36 -13.35 -4.00
CA GLY A 874 41.14 -12.17 -4.85
C GLY A 874 40.60 -10.96 -4.08
N THR A 875 41.13 -9.78 -4.41
CA THR A 875 40.89 -8.50 -3.70
C THR A 875 40.15 -7.45 -4.53
N LEU A 876 39.67 -7.80 -5.74
CA LEU A 876 39.04 -6.83 -6.64
C LEU A 876 37.77 -6.21 -6.04
N GLY A 877 37.41 -5.01 -6.52
CA GLY A 877 36.09 -4.40 -6.33
C GLY A 877 35.01 -5.03 -7.22
N VAL A 878 33.73 -4.80 -6.91
CA VAL A 878 32.58 -5.42 -7.60
C VAL A 878 32.57 -5.08 -9.10
N ASP A 879 32.76 -3.81 -9.44
CA ASP A 879 32.67 -3.31 -10.82
C ASP A 879 33.82 -3.84 -11.71
N ALA A 880 35.02 -4.02 -11.14
CA ALA A 880 36.16 -4.64 -11.81
C ALA A 880 35.98 -6.14 -12.13
N ARG A 881 34.88 -6.76 -11.68
CA ARG A 881 34.50 -8.16 -11.96
C ARG A 881 33.21 -8.30 -12.79
N ARG A 882 32.59 -7.19 -13.21
CA ARG A 882 31.32 -7.18 -13.97
C ARG A 882 31.50 -7.66 -15.42
N PRO A 883 30.56 -8.44 -15.99
CA PRO A 883 30.66 -8.93 -17.37
C PRO A 883 30.56 -7.83 -18.45
N ILE A 884 29.77 -6.79 -18.22
CA ILE A 884 29.52 -5.71 -19.19
C ILE A 884 30.44 -4.53 -18.87
N THR A 885 31.48 -4.33 -19.68
CA THR A 885 32.50 -3.31 -19.43
C THR A 885 31.96 -1.90 -19.68
N GLY A 886 32.32 -0.95 -18.81
CA GLY A 886 31.90 0.46 -18.92
C GLY A 886 30.50 0.76 -18.36
N PHE A 887 29.88 -0.21 -17.69
CA PHE A 887 28.62 -0.06 -16.97
C PHE A 887 28.82 -0.46 -15.50
N THR A 888 28.17 0.24 -14.58
CA THR A 888 28.05 -0.18 -13.17
C THR A 888 26.96 -1.26 -13.03
N THR A 889 26.08 -1.17 -12.05
CA THR A 889 24.82 -1.93 -12.01
C THR A 889 23.98 -1.60 -13.25
N VAL A 890 23.39 -2.64 -13.85
CA VAL A 890 22.32 -2.48 -14.86
C VAL A 890 21.09 -3.13 -14.26
N GLU A 891 20.28 -2.38 -13.56
CA GLU A 891 19.07 -2.89 -12.93
C GLU A 891 18.01 -3.16 -14.00
N VAL A 892 17.37 -4.33 -13.94
CA VAL A 892 16.43 -4.80 -14.96
C VAL A 892 15.12 -5.29 -14.34
N SER A 893 13.98 -4.86 -14.90
CA SER A 893 12.68 -5.52 -14.67
C SER A 893 12.52 -6.66 -15.67
N LEU A 894 12.34 -7.89 -15.16
CA LEU A 894 12.21 -9.12 -15.94
C LEU A 894 10.87 -9.81 -15.70
N PRO A 895 10.28 -10.48 -16.71
CA PRO A 895 9.07 -11.31 -16.57
C PRO A 895 9.37 -12.70 -15.97
N ASP A 896 10.35 -12.79 -15.06
CA ASP A 896 10.81 -14.06 -14.47
C ASP A 896 10.10 -14.38 -13.13
N GLY A 897 9.18 -13.52 -12.68
CA GLY A 897 8.40 -13.71 -11.47
C GLY A 897 7.25 -14.70 -11.64
N PHE A 898 7.06 -15.53 -10.61
CA PHE A 898 5.89 -16.40 -10.48
C PHE A 898 5.35 -16.39 -9.04
N LEU A 899 4.09 -16.77 -8.90
CA LEU A 899 3.44 -17.05 -7.63
C LEU A 899 2.61 -18.33 -7.74
N SER A 900 2.53 -19.11 -6.67
CA SER A 900 1.66 -20.29 -6.55
C SER A 900 1.00 -20.30 -5.17
N TYR A 901 -0.29 -19.96 -5.11
CA TYR A 901 -1.11 -19.96 -3.90
C TYR A 901 -2.13 -21.11 -3.92
N ASN A 902 -2.31 -21.76 -2.77
CA ASN A 902 -3.41 -22.70 -2.51
C ASN A 902 -4.00 -22.39 -1.13
N GLY A 903 -5.33 -22.36 -1.02
CA GLY A 903 -6.03 -22.13 0.24
C GLY A 903 -7.32 -22.93 0.39
N LEU A 904 -7.56 -23.43 1.61
CA LEU A 904 -8.89 -23.80 2.10
C LEU A 904 -9.46 -22.59 2.84
N GLN A 905 -10.61 -22.11 2.41
CA GLN A 905 -11.29 -20.95 2.98
C GLN A 905 -12.68 -21.34 3.49
N THR A 906 -13.10 -20.74 4.61
CA THR A 906 -14.46 -20.90 5.14
C THR A 906 -15.03 -19.55 5.54
N LYS A 907 -16.28 -19.28 5.15
CA LYS A 907 -17.05 -18.10 5.55
C LYS A 907 -18.35 -18.51 6.22
N LEU A 908 -18.52 -18.16 7.49
CA LEU A 908 -19.77 -18.30 8.23
C LEU A 908 -20.39 -16.91 8.41
N GLU A 909 -21.51 -16.66 7.75
CA GLU A 909 -22.19 -15.36 7.70
C GLU A 909 -23.60 -15.50 8.31
N HIS A 910 -23.86 -14.83 9.44
CA HIS A 910 -25.21 -14.53 9.91
C HIS A 910 -25.56 -13.09 9.54
N ARG A 911 -26.45 -12.90 8.58
CA ARG A 911 -26.90 -11.56 8.14
C ARG A 911 -27.66 -10.85 9.25
N PHE A 912 -27.57 -9.53 9.32
CA PHE A 912 -28.13 -8.74 10.43
C PHE A 912 -29.62 -9.01 10.62
N ALA A 913 -29.96 -9.78 11.64
CA ALA A 913 -31.30 -10.25 11.93
C ALA A 913 -31.49 -10.43 13.43
N ASN A 914 -32.67 -10.07 13.95
CA ASN A 914 -33.00 -10.13 15.38
C ASN A 914 -31.97 -9.41 16.30
N GLY A 915 -31.20 -8.45 15.75
CA GLY A 915 -30.16 -7.70 16.45
C GLY A 915 -28.73 -8.24 16.28
N LEU A 916 -28.51 -9.38 15.64
CA LEU A 916 -27.18 -9.98 15.45
C LEU A 916 -26.73 -9.93 13.99
N TYR A 917 -25.52 -9.43 13.75
CA TYR A 917 -24.68 -9.73 12.58
C TYR A 917 -23.41 -10.44 13.07
N LEU A 918 -23.03 -11.52 12.37
CA LEU A 918 -21.81 -12.26 12.62
C LEU A 918 -21.17 -12.63 11.28
N LEU A 919 -19.87 -12.42 11.17
CA LEU A 919 -19.07 -12.89 10.04
C LEU A 919 -17.79 -13.51 10.59
N ASN A 920 -17.59 -14.80 10.39
CA ASN A 920 -16.31 -15.47 10.62
C ASN A 920 -15.71 -15.90 9.28
N SER A 921 -14.49 -15.43 9.03
CA SER A 921 -13.69 -15.73 7.84
C SER A 921 -12.41 -16.43 8.29
N PHE A 922 -12.19 -17.65 7.83
CA PHE A 922 -10.99 -18.43 8.14
C PHE A 922 -10.33 -18.93 6.85
N THR A 923 -9.00 -18.96 6.85
CA THR A 923 -8.15 -19.37 5.73
C THR A 923 -7.00 -20.23 6.27
N TRP A 924 -6.84 -21.43 5.71
CA TRP A 924 -5.63 -22.25 5.81
C TRP A 924 -4.96 -22.26 4.43
N SER A 925 -3.73 -21.74 4.30
CA SER A 925 -3.10 -21.54 3.00
C SER A 925 -1.60 -21.87 2.93
N HIS A 926 -1.08 -21.93 1.71
CA HIS A 926 0.34 -22.05 1.38
C HIS A 926 0.65 -21.28 0.09
N ALA A 927 1.65 -20.40 0.13
CA ALA A 927 2.08 -19.59 -1.01
C ALA A 927 3.60 -19.63 -1.23
N GLU A 928 4.01 -19.80 -2.49
CA GLU A 928 5.41 -19.77 -2.92
C GLU A 928 5.62 -18.82 -4.10
N ASP A 929 6.69 -18.04 -4.05
CA ASP A 929 7.16 -17.16 -5.13
C ASP A 929 8.70 -17.12 -5.15
N ASN A 930 9.30 -16.41 -6.11
CA ASN A 930 10.74 -16.15 -6.17
C ASN A 930 11.17 -14.74 -5.73
N ALA A 931 10.24 -13.79 -5.62
CA ALA A 931 10.51 -12.44 -5.12
C ALA A 931 9.24 -11.78 -4.58
N ALA A 932 9.40 -10.95 -3.55
CA ALA A 932 8.36 -10.05 -3.09
C ALA A 932 8.15 -8.89 -4.09
N GLY A 933 6.97 -8.25 -4.06
CA GLY A 933 6.72 -6.98 -4.77
C GLY A 933 7.67 -5.89 -4.29
N HIS A 934 8.10 -5.02 -5.20
CA HIS A 934 9.28 -4.17 -4.95
C HIS A 934 9.15 -3.25 -3.75
N LEU A 935 7.99 -2.62 -3.58
CA LEU A 935 7.70 -1.72 -2.46
C LEU A 935 7.02 -2.43 -1.27
N ASP A 936 6.99 -3.78 -1.29
CA ASP A 936 6.22 -4.67 -0.43
C ASP A 936 7.12 -5.83 0.10
N THR A 937 8.26 -5.48 0.69
CA THR A 937 9.30 -6.42 1.17
C THR A 937 9.35 -6.52 2.71
N PRO A 938 8.54 -7.39 3.37
CA PRO A 938 8.59 -7.57 4.81
C PRO A 938 9.86 -8.30 5.29
N ASN A 939 10.16 -8.16 6.59
CA ASN A 939 10.97 -9.10 7.37
C ASN A 939 12.34 -9.52 6.76
N GLY A 940 13.02 -8.58 6.10
CA GLY A 940 14.35 -8.79 5.50
C GLY A 940 14.35 -9.46 4.13
N ASP A 941 13.18 -9.65 3.52
CA ASP A 941 13.02 -10.19 2.17
C ASP A 941 13.44 -9.17 1.09
N ASN A 942 13.53 -9.62 -0.17
CA ASN A 942 13.97 -8.82 -1.30
C ASN A 942 13.04 -8.99 -2.52
N SER A 943 13.06 -7.97 -3.37
CA SER A 943 12.41 -7.97 -4.70
C SER A 943 13.39 -8.20 -5.85
N ARG A 944 14.70 -8.12 -5.59
CA ARG A 944 15.76 -8.42 -6.56
C ARG A 944 16.23 -9.88 -6.49
N ILE A 945 16.13 -10.61 -7.61
CA ILE A 945 16.57 -12.01 -7.74
C ILE A 945 18.02 -12.15 -8.21
N ASN A 946 18.65 -13.27 -7.87
CA ASN A 946 19.95 -13.67 -8.38
C ASN A 946 19.84 -14.11 -9.85
N ILE A 947 20.08 -13.20 -10.81
CA ILE A 947 19.90 -13.47 -12.26
C ILE A 947 20.69 -14.68 -12.77
N ARG A 948 21.77 -15.05 -12.06
CA ARG A 948 22.63 -16.20 -12.40
C ARG A 948 22.05 -17.54 -11.94
N ASN A 949 21.07 -17.54 -11.04
CA ASN A 949 20.30 -18.71 -10.62
C ASN A 949 18.94 -18.27 -10.00
N PRO A 950 17.93 -17.87 -10.81
CA PRO A 950 16.64 -17.41 -10.29
C PRO A 950 15.90 -18.42 -9.40
N LEU A 951 16.16 -19.73 -9.59
CA LEU A 951 15.60 -20.80 -8.77
C LEU A 951 16.19 -20.85 -7.35
N TYR A 952 17.30 -20.16 -7.08
CA TYR A 952 17.84 -19.98 -5.72
C TYR A 952 16.88 -19.21 -4.82
N ASP A 953 16.13 -18.27 -5.38
CA ASP A 953 15.24 -17.34 -4.66
C ASP A 953 13.79 -17.84 -4.54
N ARG A 954 13.45 -18.99 -5.14
CA ARG A 954 12.20 -19.70 -4.81
C ARG A 954 12.17 -20.03 -3.32
N GLY A 955 11.09 -19.64 -2.66
CA GLY A 955 10.83 -19.94 -1.25
C GLY A 955 9.36 -19.77 -0.91
N LEU A 956 9.07 -19.68 0.39
CA LEU A 956 7.75 -19.21 0.83
C LEU A 956 7.57 -17.74 0.40
N SER A 957 6.36 -17.39 -0.01
CA SER A 957 6.03 -16.00 -0.30
C SER A 957 6.15 -15.13 0.96
N ALA A 958 6.57 -13.87 0.80
CA ALA A 958 6.42 -12.82 1.82
C ALA A 958 4.96 -12.70 2.33
N TYR A 959 4.01 -13.08 1.48
CA TYR A 959 2.57 -12.98 1.70
C TYR A 959 1.97 -14.28 2.24
N ASN A 960 2.75 -15.37 2.30
CA ASN A 960 2.33 -16.64 2.87
C ASN A 960 1.95 -16.47 4.34
N GLN A 961 0.69 -16.75 4.67
CA GLN A 961 0.22 -16.78 6.05
C GLN A 961 -0.62 -18.04 6.24
N GLN A 962 -0.02 -19.03 6.91
CA GLN A 962 -0.54 -20.40 6.90
C GLN A 962 -1.93 -20.50 7.53
N LEU A 963 -2.18 -19.78 8.62
CA LEU A 963 -3.49 -19.66 9.25
C LEU A 963 -3.84 -18.18 9.35
N ASN A 964 -5.04 -17.81 8.92
CA ASN A 964 -5.60 -16.48 9.09
C ASN A 964 -7.09 -16.59 9.45
N GLU A 965 -7.51 -15.88 10.48
CA GLU A 965 -8.86 -15.89 11.05
C GLU A 965 -9.29 -14.46 11.35
N THR A 966 -10.56 -14.14 11.04
CA THR A 966 -11.18 -12.90 11.46
C THR A 966 -12.65 -13.14 11.79
N LEU A 967 -13.07 -12.77 13.01
CA LEU A 967 -14.44 -12.83 13.49
C LEU A 967 -14.95 -11.41 13.77
N SER A 968 -15.93 -10.96 13.01
CA SER A 968 -16.68 -9.73 13.25
C SER A 968 -18.04 -10.02 13.87
N VAL A 969 -18.44 -9.23 14.86
CA VAL A 969 -19.75 -9.28 15.50
C VAL A 969 -20.30 -7.87 15.69
N VAL A 970 -21.58 -7.69 15.37
CA VAL A 970 -22.40 -6.56 15.87
C VAL A 970 -23.66 -7.15 16.49
N TYR A 971 -23.90 -6.89 17.77
CA TYR A 971 -24.99 -7.48 18.53
C TYR A 971 -25.71 -6.43 19.38
N ASP A 972 -26.90 -6.02 18.96
CA ASP A 972 -27.86 -5.33 19.82
C ASP A 972 -28.20 -6.25 20.99
N LEU A 973 -27.96 -5.79 22.23
CA LEU A 973 -28.23 -6.62 23.39
C LEU A 973 -29.74 -6.86 23.55
N PRO A 974 -30.16 -8.09 23.89
CA PRO A 974 -31.56 -8.53 23.83
C PRO A 974 -32.45 -7.98 24.95
N PHE A 975 -32.06 -6.87 25.59
CA PHE A 975 -32.72 -6.28 26.75
C PHE A 975 -33.41 -4.95 26.41
N GLY A 976 -34.56 -4.69 27.04
CA GLY A 976 -35.29 -3.42 26.92
C GLY A 976 -36.71 -3.53 26.37
N HIS A 977 -37.34 -2.39 26.12
CA HIS A 977 -38.66 -2.27 25.48
C HIS A 977 -38.66 -2.96 24.13
N GLN A 978 -39.69 -3.80 23.90
CA GLN A 978 -39.85 -4.58 22.66
C GLN A 978 -38.69 -5.55 22.31
N ARG A 979 -37.66 -5.68 23.15
CA ARG A 979 -36.60 -6.69 23.02
C ARG A 979 -36.97 -7.98 23.78
N MET A 980 -36.23 -9.06 23.52
CA MET A 980 -36.52 -10.42 24.04
C MET A 980 -36.65 -10.49 25.57
N PHE A 981 -35.82 -9.74 26.31
CA PHE A 981 -35.84 -9.67 27.76
C PHE A 981 -36.28 -8.29 28.23
N GLY A 982 -37.31 -8.23 29.07
CA GLY A 982 -37.76 -6.97 29.65
C GLY A 982 -38.63 -6.10 28.71
N ALA A 983 -39.31 -6.70 27.74
CA ALA A 983 -40.23 -6.03 26.81
C ALA A 983 -41.27 -5.08 27.46
N HIS A 984 -41.61 -5.32 28.74
CA HIS A 984 -42.54 -4.52 29.55
C HIS A 984 -41.88 -3.86 30.78
N THR A 985 -40.57 -3.59 30.71
CA THR A 985 -39.84 -2.87 31.78
C THR A 985 -40.35 -1.44 31.96
N SER A 986 -40.10 -0.82 33.11
CA SER A 986 -40.39 0.61 33.27
C SER A 986 -39.44 1.45 32.42
N SER A 987 -39.85 2.66 32.00
CA SER A 987 -39.03 3.52 31.14
C SER A 987 -37.65 3.85 31.74
N LEU A 988 -37.54 3.90 33.07
CA LEU A 988 -36.26 4.05 33.78
C LEU A 988 -35.35 2.82 33.62
N VAL A 989 -35.93 1.61 33.68
CA VAL A 989 -35.16 0.37 33.47
C VAL A 989 -34.77 0.23 32.00
N ASN A 990 -35.61 0.64 31.04
CA ASN A 990 -35.20 0.71 29.64
C ASN A 990 -34.08 1.73 29.39
N TYR A 991 -34.19 2.92 29.98
CA TYR A 991 -33.16 3.96 29.85
C TYR A 991 -31.77 3.46 30.27
N LEU A 992 -31.70 2.64 31.33
CA LEU A 992 -30.47 2.07 31.87
C LEU A 992 -30.01 0.78 31.14
N LEU A 993 -30.91 -0.15 30.82
CA LEU A 993 -30.58 -1.51 30.37
C LEU A 993 -30.95 -1.82 28.91
N GLY A 994 -31.78 -1.00 28.27
CA GLY A 994 -32.12 -1.12 26.85
C GLY A 994 -31.08 -0.45 25.95
N ASP A 995 -31.17 -0.72 24.64
CA ASP A 995 -30.47 0.03 23.57
C ASP A 995 -28.94 0.08 23.71
N TRP A 996 -28.38 -0.97 24.32
CA TRP A 996 -26.95 -1.28 24.29
C TRP A 996 -26.63 -2.16 23.09
N GLN A 997 -25.46 -1.94 22.48
CA GLN A 997 -24.94 -2.78 21.39
C GLN A 997 -23.47 -3.12 21.68
N LEU A 998 -23.13 -4.39 21.47
CA LEU A 998 -21.76 -4.91 21.58
C LEU A 998 -21.21 -5.13 20.18
N THR A 999 -19.99 -4.66 19.92
CA THR A 999 -19.31 -4.86 18.62
C THR A 999 -17.91 -5.42 18.85
N ALA A 1000 -17.40 -6.22 17.92
CA ALA A 1000 -16.08 -6.84 18.04
C ALA A 1000 -15.46 -7.18 16.68
N ILE A 1001 -14.13 -7.12 16.62
CA ILE A 1001 -13.30 -7.79 15.61
C ILE A 1001 -12.21 -8.59 16.35
N ASN A 1002 -12.24 -9.91 16.24
CA ASN A 1002 -11.06 -10.75 16.52
C ASN A 1002 -10.26 -10.91 15.22
N SER A 1003 -8.93 -10.79 15.28
CA SER A 1003 -8.01 -11.05 14.18
C SER A 1003 -6.88 -11.96 14.68
N ALA A 1004 -6.86 -13.22 14.28
CA ALA A 1004 -5.88 -14.21 14.73
C ALA A 1004 -5.18 -14.89 13.55
N SER A 1005 -3.86 -14.95 13.56
CA SER A 1005 -3.09 -15.50 12.43
C SER A 1005 -1.73 -16.06 12.83
N SER A 1006 -1.25 -17.03 12.04
CA SER A 1006 0.11 -17.53 12.13
C SER A 1006 1.11 -16.42 11.83
N GLY A 1007 2.29 -16.47 12.46
CA GLY A 1007 3.36 -15.51 12.22
C GLY A 1007 3.78 -15.42 10.75
N GLN A 1008 4.31 -14.27 10.36
CA GLN A 1008 4.79 -14.04 9.00
C GLN A 1008 6.15 -14.71 8.73
N PRO A 1009 6.47 -15.07 7.48
CA PRO A 1009 7.80 -15.52 7.11
C PRO A 1009 8.85 -14.41 7.27
N ILE A 1010 10.10 -14.83 7.46
CA ILE A 1010 11.27 -13.98 7.71
C ILE A 1010 12.44 -14.49 6.85
N ASN A 1011 13.11 -13.58 6.15
CA ASN A 1011 14.28 -13.90 5.35
C ASN A 1011 15.56 -13.65 6.15
N LEU A 1012 16.23 -14.72 6.56
CA LEU A 1012 17.53 -14.63 7.24
C LEU A 1012 18.57 -14.07 6.29
N ASN A 1013 19.32 -13.04 6.69
CA ASN A 1013 20.34 -12.43 5.84
C ASN A 1013 21.63 -12.11 6.60
N TYR A 1014 22.67 -11.70 5.89
CA TYR A 1014 23.94 -11.25 6.48
C TYR A 1014 24.62 -10.19 5.61
N THR A 1015 25.49 -9.39 6.22
CA THR A 1015 26.29 -8.40 5.50
C THR A 1015 27.51 -9.08 4.85
N ALA A 1016 27.48 -9.25 3.53
CA ALA A 1016 28.61 -9.76 2.77
C ALA A 1016 29.77 -8.75 2.69
N SER A 1017 31.01 -9.24 2.64
CA SER A 1017 32.20 -8.40 2.47
C SER A 1017 32.45 -8.07 0.99
N ASN A 1018 33.11 -6.95 0.70
CA ASN A 1018 33.31 -6.43 -0.67
C ASN A 1018 33.97 -7.43 -1.66
N THR A 1019 34.75 -8.39 -1.15
CA THR A 1019 35.37 -9.45 -1.95
C THR A 1019 34.41 -10.61 -2.26
N GLN A 1020 33.34 -10.78 -1.48
CA GLN A 1020 32.26 -11.75 -1.68
C GLN A 1020 31.11 -11.17 -2.50
N THR A 1021 30.72 -9.91 -2.26
CA THR A 1021 29.58 -9.23 -2.89
C THR A 1021 29.64 -9.32 -4.42
N VAL A 1022 28.52 -9.65 -5.06
CA VAL A 1022 28.39 -9.73 -6.53
C VAL A 1022 27.43 -8.68 -7.12
N SER A 1023 26.58 -8.08 -6.29
CA SER A 1023 25.81 -6.86 -6.59
C SER A 1023 25.46 -6.16 -5.28
N SER A 1024 25.24 -4.85 -5.32
CA SER A 1024 24.63 -4.07 -4.23
C SER A 1024 23.13 -4.35 -4.07
N LEU A 1025 22.46 -4.88 -5.11
CA LEU A 1025 21.01 -5.10 -5.14
C LEU A 1025 20.55 -6.41 -4.46
N LEU A 1026 21.46 -7.33 -4.15
CA LEU A 1026 21.10 -8.66 -3.63
C LEU A 1026 21.19 -8.73 -2.10
N VAL A 1027 20.14 -9.28 -1.48
CA VAL A 1027 20.16 -9.71 -0.07
C VAL A 1027 20.78 -11.11 0.04
N TYR A 1028 21.90 -11.22 0.75
CA TYR A 1028 22.65 -12.47 0.87
C TYR A 1028 22.15 -13.32 2.04
N ARG A 1029 21.85 -14.59 1.76
CA ARG A 1029 21.32 -15.56 2.73
C ARG A 1029 22.43 -16.38 3.40
N PRO A 1030 22.33 -16.66 4.72
CA PRO A 1030 23.38 -17.34 5.47
C PRO A 1030 23.39 -18.86 5.23
N ASN A 1031 24.35 -19.54 5.85
CA ASN A 1031 24.32 -20.98 6.04
C ASN A 1031 23.53 -21.35 7.30
N VAL A 1032 22.68 -22.38 7.18
CA VAL A 1032 21.90 -22.99 8.24
C VAL A 1032 22.28 -24.47 8.38
N THR A 1033 22.51 -24.91 9.61
CA THR A 1033 22.97 -26.28 9.96
C THR A 1033 21.96 -27.07 10.78
N GLY A 1034 20.86 -26.45 11.21
CA GLY A 1034 19.83 -27.08 12.05
C GLY A 1034 18.59 -26.20 12.19
N LYS A 1035 17.68 -26.54 13.12
CA LYS A 1035 16.49 -25.72 13.40
C LYS A 1035 16.90 -24.32 13.88
N VAL A 1036 16.50 -23.28 13.15
CA VAL A 1036 16.83 -21.89 13.48
C VAL A 1036 15.92 -21.36 14.58
N VAL A 1037 14.59 -21.52 14.47
CA VAL A 1037 13.67 -21.14 15.56
C VAL A 1037 13.89 -22.06 16.76
N ALA A 1038 14.18 -21.47 17.92
CA ALA A 1038 14.38 -22.18 19.18
C ALA A 1038 13.03 -22.51 19.84
N PRO A 1039 12.93 -23.58 20.65
CA PRO A 1039 11.73 -23.86 21.43
C PRO A 1039 11.43 -22.71 22.40
N SER A 1040 10.16 -22.49 22.72
CA SER A 1040 9.71 -21.41 23.62
C SER A 1040 10.33 -21.47 25.02
N SER A 1041 10.80 -22.64 25.47
CA SER A 1041 11.56 -22.80 26.72
C SER A 1041 12.96 -22.14 26.70
N ALA A 1042 13.46 -21.73 25.55
CA ALA A 1042 14.70 -20.95 25.39
C ALA A 1042 14.45 -19.44 25.25
N HIS A 1043 13.19 -18.99 25.14
CA HIS A 1043 12.85 -17.58 24.95
C HIS A 1043 12.88 -16.86 26.29
N VAL A 1044 13.76 -15.86 26.45
CA VAL A 1044 13.93 -15.11 27.69
C VAL A 1044 13.44 -13.68 27.50
N LYS A 1045 12.29 -13.34 28.10
CA LYS A 1045 11.82 -11.96 28.15
C LYS A 1045 12.67 -11.15 29.13
N THR A 1046 13.22 -10.04 28.63
CA THR A 1046 13.94 -9.01 29.40
C THR A 1046 13.13 -7.71 29.41
N ASN A 1047 13.66 -6.65 30.01
CA ASN A 1047 13.02 -5.33 29.99
C ASN A 1047 12.95 -4.71 28.58
N THR A 1048 13.83 -5.08 27.64
CA THR A 1048 13.98 -4.40 26.34
C THR A 1048 13.90 -5.33 25.13
N SER A 1049 13.82 -6.64 25.35
CA SER A 1049 13.78 -7.65 24.28
C SER A 1049 13.27 -9.01 24.76
N VAL A 1050 12.83 -9.87 23.84
CA VAL A 1050 12.79 -11.33 24.04
C VAL A 1050 14.00 -11.91 23.33
N THR A 1051 14.95 -12.48 24.07
CA THR A 1051 16.16 -13.09 23.53
C THR A 1051 16.01 -14.60 23.39
N GLY A 1052 16.90 -15.23 22.61
CA GLY A 1052 16.89 -16.68 22.42
C GLY A 1052 15.76 -17.22 21.53
N TYR A 1053 15.14 -16.36 20.71
CA TYR A 1053 14.09 -16.77 19.77
C TYR A 1053 14.67 -17.59 18.60
N PHE A 1054 15.85 -17.20 18.09
CA PHE A 1054 16.65 -18.06 17.21
C PHE A 1054 17.78 -18.74 17.99
N ASN A 1055 18.04 -20.01 17.65
CA ASN A 1055 19.28 -20.71 17.97
C ASN A 1055 20.39 -20.20 17.05
N THR A 1056 21.10 -19.17 17.50
CA THR A 1056 22.13 -18.49 16.71
C THR A 1056 23.31 -19.39 16.32
N ALA A 1057 23.59 -20.45 17.07
CA ALA A 1057 24.64 -21.43 16.75
C ALA A 1057 24.33 -22.27 15.49
N ASN A 1058 23.07 -22.33 15.06
CA ASN A 1058 22.64 -23.02 13.85
C ASN A 1058 22.69 -22.13 12.58
N VAL A 1059 23.14 -20.88 12.68
CA VAL A 1059 23.19 -19.92 11.56
C VAL A 1059 24.56 -19.25 11.48
N SER A 1060 25.14 -19.15 10.29
CA SER A 1060 26.47 -18.58 10.08
C SER A 1060 26.62 -17.91 8.71
N ALA A 1061 27.43 -16.86 8.62
CA ALA A 1061 27.78 -16.28 7.32
C ALA A 1061 28.65 -17.24 6.49
N PRO A 1062 28.41 -17.40 5.17
CA PRO A 1062 29.30 -18.07 4.24
C PRO A 1062 30.77 -17.62 4.35
N THR A 1063 31.66 -18.60 4.42
CA THR A 1063 33.10 -18.41 4.48
C THR A 1063 33.75 -18.57 3.10
N GLY A 1064 34.84 -17.86 2.85
CA GLY A 1064 35.45 -17.77 1.52
C GLY A 1064 34.76 -16.74 0.63
N VAL A 1065 34.85 -16.92 -0.69
CA VAL A 1065 34.52 -15.91 -1.71
C VAL A 1065 33.11 -16.00 -2.30
N ASN A 1066 32.41 -17.13 -2.14
CA ASN A 1066 31.01 -17.27 -2.58
C ASN A 1066 30.07 -16.66 -1.53
N PRO A 1067 29.20 -15.67 -1.88
CA PRO A 1067 28.29 -15.06 -0.92
C PRO A 1067 26.96 -15.82 -0.71
N PHE A 1068 26.71 -16.89 -1.49
CA PHE A 1068 25.43 -17.60 -1.46
C PHE A 1068 25.48 -18.79 -0.47
N GLY A 1069 24.79 -18.66 0.66
CA GLY A 1069 24.61 -19.72 1.65
C GLY A 1069 23.47 -20.69 1.30
N ASN A 1070 23.28 -21.73 2.11
CA ASN A 1070 22.28 -22.78 1.88
C ASN A 1070 20.86 -22.49 2.44
N ALA A 1071 20.65 -21.37 3.17
CA ALA A 1071 19.32 -21.04 3.67
C ALA A 1071 18.34 -20.73 2.51
N GLN A 1072 17.13 -21.29 2.57
CA GLN A 1072 16.06 -20.96 1.63
C GLN A 1072 15.52 -19.54 1.92
N ARG A 1073 14.96 -18.89 0.89
CA ARG A 1073 14.27 -17.61 1.08
C ARG A 1073 13.03 -17.81 1.96
N ASN A 1074 12.81 -16.90 2.91
CA ASN A 1074 11.69 -16.93 3.85
C ASN A 1074 11.58 -18.23 4.68
N SER A 1075 12.72 -18.89 4.98
CA SER A 1075 12.78 -20.24 5.58
C SER A 1075 12.31 -20.39 7.03
N VAL A 1076 11.93 -19.30 7.70
CA VAL A 1076 11.54 -19.27 9.13
C VAL A 1076 10.36 -18.33 9.33
N TYR A 1077 9.59 -18.56 10.39
CA TYR A 1077 8.45 -17.72 10.78
C TYR A 1077 8.76 -16.89 12.02
N GLY A 1078 8.10 -15.74 12.14
CA GLY A 1078 8.05 -14.93 13.35
C GLY A 1078 6.96 -15.36 14.34
N PRO A 1079 6.76 -14.57 15.41
CA PRO A 1079 5.65 -14.74 16.35
C PRO A 1079 4.29 -14.69 15.67
N ASP A 1080 3.31 -15.38 16.25
CA ASP A 1080 1.90 -15.30 15.90
C ASP A 1080 1.25 -13.97 16.34
N TYR A 1081 0.15 -13.63 15.67
CA TYR A 1081 -0.61 -12.40 15.90
C TYR A 1081 -2.02 -12.76 16.36
N ASN A 1082 -2.47 -12.17 17.46
CA ASN A 1082 -3.84 -12.33 17.95
C ASN A 1082 -4.30 -11.03 18.61
N ASP A 1083 -5.36 -10.45 18.06
CA ASP A 1083 -5.87 -9.15 18.48
C ASP A 1083 -7.40 -9.17 18.58
N LEU A 1084 -7.93 -8.46 19.57
CA LEU A 1084 -9.36 -8.43 19.87
C LEU A 1084 -9.75 -6.98 20.14
N ASP A 1085 -10.34 -6.36 19.12
CA ASP A 1085 -10.94 -5.03 19.21
C ASP A 1085 -12.41 -5.19 19.61
N MET A 1086 -12.89 -4.38 20.57
CA MET A 1086 -14.28 -4.43 21.05
C MET A 1086 -14.86 -3.04 21.28
N GLY A 1087 -16.09 -2.81 20.82
CA GLY A 1087 -16.89 -1.63 21.10
C GLY A 1087 -18.08 -1.96 22.00
N LEU A 1088 -18.43 -1.04 22.90
CA LEU A 1088 -19.67 -1.05 23.65
C LEU A 1088 -20.38 0.29 23.44
N HIS A 1089 -21.54 0.24 22.78
CA HIS A 1089 -22.34 1.40 22.39
C HIS A 1089 -23.61 1.47 23.23
N LYS A 1090 -24.08 2.68 23.52
CA LYS A 1090 -25.36 2.94 24.18
C LYS A 1090 -26.09 4.10 23.51
N ALA A 1091 -27.23 3.78 22.90
CA ALA A 1091 -28.13 4.77 22.33
C ALA A 1091 -29.14 5.32 23.35
N PHE A 1092 -29.45 6.61 23.20
CA PHE A 1092 -30.48 7.35 23.91
C PHE A 1092 -31.36 8.07 22.88
N SER A 1093 -32.65 7.80 22.86
CA SER A 1093 -33.62 8.54 22.03
C SER A 1093 -33.63 10.02 22.41
N LEU A 1094 -33.76 10.90 21.40
CA LEU A 1094 -33.77 12.35 21.56
C LEU A 1094 -35.20 12.90 21.41
N TRP A 1095 -35.44 13.78 20.44
CA TRP A 1095 -36.71 14.48 20.25
C TRP A 1095 -37.75 13.70 19.43
N ASN A 1096 -37.36 12.62 18.75
CA ASN A 1096 -38.27 11.67 18.09
C ASN A 1096 -37.64 10.27 18.03
N GLU A 1097 -38.41 9.28 17.58
CA GLU A 1097 -38.02 7.86 17.50
C GLU A 1097 -36.86 7.54 16.53
N ASN A 1098 -36.63 8.40 15.53
CA ASN A 1098 -35.53 8.25 14.56
C ASN A 1098 -34.25 8.97 15.01
N SER A 1099 -34.34 9.87 15.99
CA SER A 1099 -33.23 10.70 16.46
C SER A 1099 -32.62 10.14 17.74
N LYS A 1100 -31.30 9.88 17.74
CA LYS A 1100 -30.58 9.28 18.87
C LYS A 1100 -29.21 9.91 19.11
N LEU A 1101 -28.84 10.02 20.38
CA LEU A 1101 -27.45 10.19 20.82
C LEU A 1101 -26.89 8.81 21.14
N ASP A 1102 -25.81 8.45 20.47
CA ASP A 1102 -25.08 7.20 20.62
C ASP A 1102 -23.71 7.48 21.26
N ILE A 1103 -23.43 6.87 22.40
CA ILE A 1103 -22.19 7.00 23.16
C ILE A 1103 -21.44 5.68 23.09
N ARG A 1104 -20.15 5.72 22.69
CA ARG A 1104 -19.31 4.55 22.46
C ARG A 1104 -18.09 4.55 23.36
N GLY A 1105 -17.76 3.38 23.91
CA GLY A 1105 -16.44 3.07 24.43
C GLY A 1105 -15.83 1.95 23.59
N GLU A 1106 -14.69 2.19 22.97
CA GLU A 1106 -13.98 1.25 22.10
C GLU A 1106 -12.61 0.91 22.71
N ALA A 1107 -12.25 -0.38 22.69
CA ALA A 1107 -11.00 -0.90 23.21
C ALA A 1107 -10.31 -1.73 22.13
N PHE A 1108 -9.20 -1.21 21.62
CA PHE A 1108 -8.35 -1.89 20.65
C PHE A 1108 -7.32 -2.73 21.39
N ASN A 1109 -7.11 -3.99 20.98
CA ASN A 1109 -6.38 -5.00 21.77
C ASN A 1109 -6.89 -5.08 23.23
N ILE A 1110 -8.18 -5.34 23.44
CA ILE A 1110 -8.82 -5.29 24.78
C ILE A 1110 -8.17 -6.25 25.80
N LEU A 1111 -7.66 -7.39 25.33
CA LEU A 1111 -6.97 -8.38 26.16
C LEU A 1111 -5.55 -7.95 26.55
N ASN A 1112 -5.00 -6.92 25.90
CA ASN A 1112 -3.60 -6.51 25.98
C ASN A 1112 -2.66 -7.68 25.66
N HIS A 1113 -2.98 -8.43 24.61
CA HIS A 1113 -2.15 -9.49 24.07
C HIS A 1113 -0.87 -8.90 23.49
N VAL A 1114 0.25 -9.63 23.63
CA VAL A 1114 1.57 -9.13 23.22
C VAL A 1114 1.88 -9.60 21.80
N ASN A 1115 1.44 -8.81 20.84
CA ASN A 1115 1.68 -9.01 19.42
C ASN A 1115 3.12 -8.55 19.07
N TYR A 1116 4.08 -9.48 19.18
CA TYR A 1116 5.50 -9.22 18.93
C TYR A 1116 5.82 -9.04 17.44
N ASN A 1117 6.77 -8.15 17.13
CA ASN A 1117 7.31 -8.03 15.78
C ASN A 1117 8.36 -9.13 15.49
N ALA A 1118 8.80 -9.22 14.24
CA ALA A 1118 9.84 -10.17 13.83
C ALA A 1118 11.15 -10.02 14.64
N PRO A 1119 11.80 -11.12 15.06
CA PRO A 1119 13.17 -11.10 15.57
C PRO A 1119 14.16 -10.52 14.55
N ALA A 1120 15.25 -9.93 15.05
CA ALA A 1120 16.34 -9.46 14.20
C ALA A 1120 16.95 -10.61 13.38
N TYR A 1121 16.87 -10.49 12.05
CA TYR A 1121 17.15 -11.54 11.08
C TYR A 1121 18.52 -11.41 10.38
N ASN A 1122 19.22 -10.30 10.57
CA ASN A 1122 20.58 -10.11 10.04
C ASN A 1122 21.61 -10.72 11.00
N VAL A 1123 22.31 -11.78 10.55
CA VAL A 1123 23.34 -12.53 11.28
C VAL A 1123 24.54 -11.67 11.68
N SER A 1124 24.79 -10.56 10.98
CA SER A 1124 25.84 -9.60 11.30
C SER A 1124 25.44 -8.62 12.42
N SER A 1125 24.20 -8.65 12.91
CA SER A 1125 23.73 -7.81 14.02
C SER A 1125 24.03 -8.44 15.39
N SER A 1126 24.42 -7.60 16.36
CA SER A 1126 24.51 -8.00 17.77
C SER A 1126 23.16 -8.36 18.41
N SER A 1127 22.03 -7.98 17.79
CA SER A 1127 20.68 -8.33 18.22
C SER A 1127 20.12 -9.62 17.59
N PHE A 1128 20.87 -10.28 16.69
CA PHE A 1128 20.39 -11.43 15.92
C PHE A 1128 19.70 -12.50 16.78
N GLY A 1129 18.50 -12.93 16.37
CA GLY A 1129 17.69 -13.90 17.11
C GLY A 1129 16.97 -13.36 18.35
N SER A 1130 16.90 -12.04 18.51
CA SER A 1130 16.12 -11.37 19.56
C SER A 1130 15.04 -10.47 18.97
N ILE A 1131 13.89 -10.41 19.64
CA ILE A 1131 12.77 -9.51 19.34
C ILE A 1131 12.93 -8.26 20.19
N THR A 1132 12.94 -7.06 19.60
CA THR A 1132 13.13 -5.78 20.31
C THR A 1132 11.94 -4.81 20.21
N SER A 1133 10.88 -5.19 19.50
CA SER A 1133 9.66 -4.38 19.35
C SER A 1133 8.40 -5.23 19.27
N ALA A 1134 7.25 -4.58 19.41
CA ALA A 1134 5.92 -5.18 19.34
C ALA A 1134 4.94 -4.16 18.75
N LEU A 1135 3.82 -4.65 18.23
CA LEU A 1135 2.66 -3.84 17.85
C LEU A 1135 2.02 -3.19 19.10
N PRO A 1136 1.10 -2.22 18.92
CA PRO A 1136 0.55 -1.47 20.05
C PRO A 1136 -0.08 -2.34 21.15
N PRO A 1137 0.14 -1.99 22.44
CA PRO A 1137 -0.64 -2.53 23.55
C PRO A 1137 -2.07 -1.95 23.50
N ARG A 1138 -2.92 -2.34 24.46
CA ARG A 1138 -4.32 -1.88 24.51
C ARG A 1138 -4.44 -0.36 24.42
N GLN A 1139 -5.30 0.10 23.50
CA GLN A 1139 -5.67 1.51 23.38
C GLN A 1139 -7.18 1.68 23.58
N LEU A 1140 -7.59 2.76 24.27
CA LEU A 1140 -9.01 3.04 24.51
C LEU A 1140 -9.43 4.35 23.84
N GLN A 1141 -10.63 4.35 23.26
CA GLN A 1141 -11.23 5.46 22.54
C GLN A 1141 -12.66 5.66 23.02
N VAL A 1142 -13.11 6.90 23.10
CA VAL A 1142 -14.49 7.27 23.43
C VAL A 1142 -15.10 8.09 22.30
N ALA A 1143 -16.37 7.88 22.00
CA ALA A 1143 -17.05 8.62 20.95
C ALA A 1143 -18.47 9.05 21.36
N ALA A 1144 -18.92 10.13 20.74
CA ALA A 1144 -20.31 10.58 20.80
C ALA A 1144 -20.81 10.86 19.37
N LYS A 1145 -21.99 10.36 19.05
CA LYS A 1145 -22.58 10.44 17.71
C LYS A 1145 -24.07 10.79 17.80
N ILE A 1146 -24.47 11.93 17.26
CA ILE A 1146 -25.88 12.31 17.11
C ILE A 1146 -26.33 11.84 15.74
N ILE A 1147 -27.50 11.20 15.65
CA ILE A 1147 -28.15 10.73 14.42
C ILE A 1147 -29.59 11.25 14.44
N PHE A 1148 -30.12 11.69 13.30
CA PHE A 1148 -31.46 12.28 13.16
C PHE A 1148 -32.04 12.14 11.74
#